data_AF-A0A3B5QLD4-F1
#
_entry.id   AF-A0A3B5QLD4-F1
#
_cell.length_a   1.000
_cell.length_b   1.000
_cell.length_c   1.000
_cell.angle_alpha   90.00
_cell.angle_beta   90.00
_cell.angle_gamma   90.00
#
_symmetry.space_group_name_H-M   'P 1'
#
loop_
_entity.id
_entity.type
_entity.pdbx_description
1 polymer ?
#
loop_
_entity_poly.entity_id
_entity_poly.type
_entity_poly.pdbx_seq_one_letter_code
_entity_poly.pdbx_strand_id
1 'polypeptide(L)'
;MASRDFDKFSDPEFDKILYEIGWDYSFVLPELNDANKALMEEVRQSRTVKTPSSYLCTRIMLSHCLFDCVQALIKANEKELEVTKHLKTLAERERSRYCQLTAQHDLKKRNQYSAEAAKKDEDLMVIMKYTQMDEHKIKSLTLTIEKKTLEVKEKRKALDKELTETRSTQLALDKSIEDIQRARAEIQHLFHLCENTIKQKKQLDSDMERCSFVRCRQKTREKNTCVAEMKHKLDTERSNNRELQRNIATARMQKAVLRQDLKKHQENLARMQVEVSFSKHTPLLLAFAIHDFYLCIFHQDGLVNNNLLKTEVKRVRDIIYIDADSMMSWEMRKLELEKAMKEREEEIHVYSEMLRHQLKFTELDRQKLSMELNEELSKVEMVKNRFEIMESSLAGSEGEKSQIYYITKATLDKEELRRKSEDMKEHIQKMELETKALENTIHLFSGRCSDYSNGLSEMKKFSEEYQEKMQLEERLKTVEETLKLKKRQIQELRQEIQSLMLEEKVEKEKTRHVQGLIANLNKEAASAQERISRVMNQFTKLTREVRSAQSTRSETLEEQDIKLKELKQFNKSINNMLSKAMEEDPDLRPVLEERFQKLSVFLMLPRSSASSAGSSHSKSLPWVKTVNLNLDLSAAYPTITSPKSPSSPSSSDSSSSKKTK
;
A
#
# COMPACT_ATOMS: atom_id res chain seq x y z
N MET A 1 37.50 -108.04 21.42
CA MET A 1 37.63 -107.57 22.82
C MET A 1 36.28 -107.02 23.25
N ALA A 2 36.02 -107.10 24.56
CA ALA A 2 34.97 -106.48 25.38
C ALA A 2 33.98 -105.52 24.68
N SER A 3 32.65 -105.63 24.84
CA SER A 3 31.84 -105.95 26.04
C SER A 3 31.97 -104.91 27.17
N ARG A 4 31.29 -103.77 27.00
CA ARG A 4 30.67 -102.92 28.04
C ARG A 4 30.08 -101.68 27.37
N ASP A 5 28.75 -101.58 27.38
CA ASP A 5 27.93 -100.33 27.42
C ASP A 5 26.43 -100.69 27.49
N PHE A 6 26.11 -101.72 28.28
CA PHE A 6 24.76 -102.08 28.73
C PHE A 6 24.77 -102.00 30.26
N ASP A 7 24.79 -100.77 30.79
CA ASP A 7 24.64 -100.44 32.22
C ASP A 7 24.42 -98.91 32.37
N LYS A 8 23.20 -98.46 32.06
CA LYS A 8 22.60 -97.13 32.32
C LYS A 8 21.25 -97.06 31.57
N PHE A 9 20.09 -96.92 32.20
CA PHE A 9 19.79 -96.85 33.63
C PHE A 9 18.75 -97.92 33.98
N SER A 10 18.90 -98.56 35.15
CA SER A 10 17.76 -99.23 35.80
C SER A 10 16.71 -98.18 36.14
N ASP A 11 15.45 -98.48 35.85
CA ASP A 11 14.33 -97.64 36.27
C ASP A 11 13.93 -98.04 37.71
N PRO A 12 14.10 -97.16 38.71
CA PRO A 12 13.83 -97.51 40.11
C PRO A 12 12.35 -97.76 40.41
N GLU A 13 11.41 -97.44 39.51
CA GLU A 13 10.03 -97.92 39.65
C GLU A 13 9.91 -99.41 39.29
N PHE A 14 10.73 -99.93 38.36
CA PHE A 14 10.61 -101.31 37.89
C PHE A 14 11.13 -102.34 38.90
N ASP A 15 12.29 -102.07 39.52
CA ASP A 15 12.83 -102.89 40.61
C ASP A 15 11.91 -102.86 41.85
N LYS A 16 11.24 -101.72 42.09
CA LYS A 16 10.24 -101.59 43.16
C LYS A 16 8.99 -102.43 42.89
N ILE A 17 8.48 -102.44 41.66
CA ILE A 17 7.37 -103.31 41.25
C ILE A 17 7.74 -104.79 41.48
N LEU A 18 8.93 -105.22 41.04
CA LEU A 18 9.39 -106.61 41.21
C LEU A 18 9.47 -107.04 42.69
N TYR A 19 9.85 -106.13 43.59
CA TYR A 19 9.82 -106.36 45.04
C TYR A 19 8.39 -106.41 45.60
N GLU A 20 7.47 -105.56 45.12
CA GLU A 20 6.07 -105.51 45.54
C GLU A 20 5.24 -106.76 45.12
N ILE A 21 5.65 -107.50 44.08
CA ILE A 21 5.11 -108.84 43.76
C ILE A 21 5.88 -110.01 44.41
N GLY A 22 6.82 -109.75 45.32
CA GLY A 22 7.47 -110.77 46.14
C GLY A 22 8.37 -111.75 45.38
N TRP A 23 8.97 -111.30 44.27
CA TRP A 23 9.82 -112.12 43.40
C TRP A 23 11.28 -112.11 43.88
N ASP A 24 11.67 -113.12 44.67
CA ASP A 24 13.06 -113.31 45.10
C ASP A 24 13.88 -114.06 44.02
N TYR A 25 15.11 -113.59 43.79
CA TYR A 25 16.05 -114.13 42.78
C TYR A 25 16.67 -115.48 43.18
N SER A 26 16.23 -116.09 44.28
CA SER A 26 16.72 -117.37 44.81
C SER A 26 16.07 -118.63 44.22
N PHE A 27 15.01 -118.48 43.41
CA PHE A 27 14.28 -119.62 42.82
C PHE A 27 15.06 -120.32 41.70
N VAL A 28 15.73 -121.43 42.05
CA VAL A 28 16.39 -122.33 41.09
C VAL A 28 15.37 -123.09 40.25
N LEU A 29 15.50 -123.01 38.91
CA LEU A 29 14.66 -123.75 37.96
C LEU A 29 15.07 -125.23 37.88
N PRO A 30 14.13 -126.20 37.97
CA PRO A 30 14.44 -127.63 37.81
C PRO A 30 14.87 -128.02 36.39
N GLU A 31 15.78 -129.00 36.28
CA GLU A 31 16.17 -129.60 35.00
C GLU A 31 15.04 -130.46 34.37
N LEU A 32 15.00 -130.49 33.04
CA LEU A 32 13.91 -131.10 32.27
C LEU A 32 14.16 -132.58 31.97
N ASN A 33 13.20 -133.43 32.38
CA ASN A 33 13.13 -134.85 32.06
C ASN A 33 13.14 -135.11 30.53
N ASP A 34 13.82 -136.18 30.08
CA ASP A 34 14.10 -136.47 28.67
C ASP A 34 12.84 -136.59 27.78
N ALA A 35 11.67 -136.93 28.35
CA ALA A 35 10.40 -136.91 27.62
C ALA A 35 10.08 -135.53 27.01
N ASN A 36 10.41 -134.43 27.70
CA ASN A 36 10.22 -133.06 27.20
C ASN A 36 11.25 -132.68 26.11
N LYS A 37 12.38 -133.39 26.08
CA LYS A 37 13.46 -133.23 25.08
C LYS A 37 13.05 -133.82 23.73
N ALA A 38 12.28 -134.91 23.73
CA ALA A 38 11.68 -135.49 22.53
C ALA A 38 10.61 -134.56 21.92
N LEU A 39 9.70 -134.01 22.75
CA LEU A 39 8.66 -133.07 22.31
C LEU A 39 9.23 -131.80 21.64
N MET A 40 10.37 -131.30 22.13
CA MET A 40 11.08 -130.17 21.51
C MET A 40 11.55 -130.45 20.07
N GLU A 41 11.92 -131.69 19.76
CA GLU A 41 12.41 -132.08 18.44
C GLU A 41 11.26 -132.30 17.44
N GLU A 42 10.11 -132.80 17.91
CA GLU A 42 8.87 -132.90 17.10
C GLU A 42 8.31 -131.52 16.71
N VAL A 43 8.40 -130.54 17.62
CA VAL A 43 8.10 -129.12 17.34
C VAL A 43 9.12 -128.49 16.38
N ARG A 44 10.36 -129.00 16.32
CA ARG A 44 11.40 -128.51 15.39
C ARG A 44 11.14 -128.93 13.95
N GLN A 45 10.64 -130.14 13.72
CA GLN A 45 10.42 -130.69 12.37
C GLN A 45 9.11 -130.20 11.72
N SER A 46 8.13 -129.77 12.51
CA SER A 46 6.82 -129.29 12.04
C SER A 46 6.80 -127.81 11.58
N ARG A 47 7.95 -127.14 11.47
CA ARG A 47 8.06 -125.70 11.09
C ARG A 47 8.61 -125.41 9.69
N THR A 48 8.84 -126.41 8.83
CA THR A 48 9.18 -126.16 7.42
C THR A 48 7.94 -126.00 6.54
N VAL A 49 7.98 -125.00 5.64
CA VAL A 49 6.97 -124.68 4.60
C VAL A 49 5.69 -123.95 5.08
N LYS A 50 5.76 -122.61 5.13
CA LYS A 50 4.79 -121.68 4.50
C LYS A 50 5.39 -120.28 4.39
N THR A 51 5.46 -119.74 3.18
CA THR A 51 6.06 -118.43 2.87
C THR A 51 5.03 -117.30 2.83
N PRO A 52 5.43 -116.07 3.23
CA PRO A 52 4.73 -114.85 2.80
C PRO A 52 5.72 -113.80 2.23
N SER A 53 6.48 -114.14 1.19
CA SER A 53 7.59 -113.32 0.66
C SER A 53 7.19 -112.18 -0.31
N SER A 54 6.01 -111.57 -0.13
CA SER A 54 5.51 -110.48 -1.00
C SER A 54 4.99 -109.28 -0.20
N TYR A 55 4.05 -109.53 0.73
CA TYR A 55 3.36 -108.48 1.50
C TYR A 55 4.26 -107.63 2.40
N LEU A 56 5.39 -108.18 2.87
CA LEU A 56 6.38 -107.42 3.63
C LEU A 56 7.22 -106.49 2.73
N CYS A 57 7.56 -106.94 1.53
CA CYS A 57 8.35 -106.16 0.58
C CYS A 57 7.59 -104.91 0.13
N THR A 58 6.32 -105.06 -0.29
CA THR A 58 5.48 -103.94 -0.72
C THR A 58 5.25 -102.93 0.41
N ARG A 59 5.06 -103.38 1.67
CA ARG A 59 4.87 -102.48 2.82
C ARG A 59 6.13 -101.72 3.20
N ILE A 60 7.31 -102.33 3.06
CA ILE A 60 8.60 -101.65 3.26
C ILE A 60 8.86 -100.63 2.13
N MET A 61 8.62 -101.00 0.87
CA MET A 61 8.75 -100.07 -0.26
C MET A 61 7.81 -98.86 -0.14
N LEU A 62 6.56 -99.06 0.28
CA LEU A 62 5.62 -97.97 0.57
C LEU A 62 6.11 -97.08 1.73
N SER A 63 6.67 -97.68 2.79
CA SER A 63 7.22 -96.91 3.92
C SER A 63 8.43 -96.06 3.53
N HIS A 64 9.32 -96.56 2.66
CA HIS A 64 10.44 -95.78 2.12
C HIS A 64 9.94 -94.68 1.18
N CYS A 65 9.02 -94.97 0.27
CA CYS A 65 8.44 -93.97 -0.63
C CYS A 65 7.74 -92.83 0.14
N LEU A 66 7.03 -93.14 1.23
CA LEU A 66 6.45 -92.15 2.13
C LEU A 66 7.51 -91.34 2.88
N PHE A 67 8.59 -91.97 3.35
CA PHE A 67 9.71 -91.28 4.00
C PHE A 67 10.42 -90.33 3.03
N ASP A 68 10.69 -90.76 1.80
CA ASP A 68 11.33 -89.93 0.76
C ASP A 68 10.42 -88.75 0.36
N CYS A 69 9.10 -88.96 0.23
CA CYS A 69 8.13 -87.89 0.03
C CYS A 69 8.12 -86.88 1.19
N VAL A 70 8.13 -87.35 2.44
CA VAL A 70 8.18 -86.47 3.62
C VAL A 70 9.51 -85.72 3.69
N GLN A 71 10.64 -86.36 3.39
CA GLN A 71 11.94 -85.70 3.36
C GLN A 71 12.06 -84.67 2.23
N ALA A 72 11.40 -84.91 1.08
CA ALA A 72 11.28 -83.92 0.01
C ALA A 72 10.41 -82.72 0.43
N LEU A 73 9.29 -82.96 1.13
CA LEU A 73 8.43 -81.90 1.67
C LEU A 73 9.15 -81.05 2.74
N ILE A 74 9.94 -81.67 3.62
CA ILE A 74 10.76 -80.94 4.60
C ILE A 74 11.78 -80.04 3.88
N LYS A 75 12.51 -80.57 2.89
CA LYS A 75 13.46 -79.80 2.07
C LYS A 75 12.81 -78.70 1.22
N ALA A 76 11.51 -78.81 0.92
CA ALA A 76 10.73 -77.74 0.31
C ALA A 76 10.38 -76.65 1.34
N ASN A 77 9.83 -77.02 2.50
CA ASN A 77 9.54 -76.11 3.61
C ASN A 77 10.78 -75.34 4.09
N GLU A 78 11.96 -75.97 4.14
CA GLU A 78 13.23 -75.31 4.47
C GLU A 78 13.54 -74.18 3.49
N LYS A 79 13.35 -74.41 2.18
CA LYS A 79 13.55 -73.40 1.13
C LYS A 79 12.48 -72.32 1.15
N GLU A 80 11.22 -72.64 1.43
CA GLU A 80 10.18 -71.64 1.65
C GLU A 80 10.46 -70.77 2.88
N LEU A 81 11.04 -71.35 3.94
CA LEU A 81 11.51 -70.62 5.11
C LEU A 81 12.72 -69.70 4.78
N GLU A 82 13.61 -70.11 3.88
CA GLU A 82 14.68 -69.22 3.36
C GLU A 82 14.11 -68.08 2.50
N VAL A 83 13.17 -68.38 1.59
CA VAL A 83 12.52 -67.38 0.74
C VAL A 83 11.75 -66.36 1.58
N THR A 84 10.97 -66.79 2.57
CA THR A 84 10.24 -65.88 3.47
C THR A 84 11.17 -65.05 4.35
N LYS A 85 12.30 -65.59 4.84
CA LYS A 85 13.36 -64.79 5.48
C LYS A 85 13.92 -63.74 4.52
N HIS A 86 14.23 -64.10 3.27
CA HIS A 86 14.72 -63.14 2.28
C HIS A 86 13.71 -62.02 1.99
N LEU A 87 12.43 -62.37 1.76
CA LEU A 87 11.34 -61.42 1.55
C LEU A 87 11.16 -60.48 2.76
N LYS A 88 11.25 -60.98 3.99
CA LYS A 88 11.21 -60.15 5.20
C LYS A 88 12.35 -59.12 5.21
N THR A 89 13.60 -59.54 4.96
CA THR A 89 14.72 -58.57 4.91
C THR A 89 14.62 -57.58 3.74
N LEU A 90 13.92 -57.93 2.66
CA LEU A 90 13.65 -57.01 1.55
C LEU A 90 12.61 -55.95 1.96
N ALA A 91 11.50 -56.39 2.56
CA ALA A 91 10.46 -55.49 3.09
C ALA A 91 11.01 -54.55 4.18
N GLU A 92 11.91 -55.03 5.04
CA GLU A 92 12.60 -54.20 6.04
C GLU A 92 13.49 -53.13 5.40
N ARG A 93 14.29 -53.48 4.37
CA ARG A 93 15.11 -52.50 3.63
C ARG A 93 14.28 -51.44 2.92
N GLU A 94 13.20 -51.82 2.23
CA GLU A 94 12.35 -50.86 1.53
C GLU A 94 11.54 -49.99 2.51
N ARG A 95 11.14 -50.54 3.67
CA ARG A 95 10.57 -49.73 4.76
C ARG A 95 11.57 -48.71 5.31
N SER A 96 12.82 -49.10 5.53
CA SER A 96 13.89 -48.17 5.95
C SER A 96 14.15 -47.09 4.90
N ARG A 97 14.21 -47.45 3.61
CA ARG A 97 14.33 -46.49 2.49
C ARG A 97 13.17 -45.50 2.46
N TYR A 98 11.94 -45.99 2.59
CA TYR A 98 10.75 -45.15 2.64
C TYR A 98 10.82 -44.14 3.80
N CYS A 99 11.07 -44.62 5.03
CA CYS A 99 11.22 -43.74 6.20
C CYS A 99 12.36 -42.70 6.02
N GLN A 100 13.48 -43.08 5.40
CA GLN A 100 14.58 -42.15 5.12
C GLN A 100 14.21 -41.09 4.07
N LEU A 101 13.46 -41.47 3.04
CA LEU A 101 12.93 -40.54 2.03
C LEU A 101 11.90 -39.57 2.61
N THR A 102 10.97 -40.06 3.43
CA THR A 102 10.00 -39.21 4.16
C THR A 102 10.73 -38.21 5.06
N ALA A 103 11.66 -38.68 5.90
CA ALA A 103 12.44 -37.82 6.78
C ALA A 103 13.27 -36.77 6.01
N GLN A 104 13.85 -37.13 4.86
CA GLN A 104 14.58 -36.17 4.02
C GLN A 104 13.65 -35.14 3.37
N HIS A 105 12.45 -35.55 2.92
CA HIS A 105 11.43 -34.67 2.36
C HIS A 105 10.91 -33.68 3.41
N ASP A 106 10.63 -34.15 4.63
CA ASP A 106 10.10 -33.31 5.71
C ASP A 106 11.18 -32.36 6.25
N LEU A 107 12.44 -32.79 6.28
CA LEU A 107 13.59 -31.92 6.56
C LEU A 107 13.78 -30.86 5.46
N LYS A 108 13.61 -31.20 4.17
CA LYS A 108 13.61 -30.21 3.08
C LYS A 108 12.48 -29.19 3.24
N LYS A 109 11.25 -29.62 3.53
CA LYS A 109 10.11 -28.72 3.80
C LYS A 109 10.36 -27.81 4.99
N ARG A 110 10.83 -28.34 6.12
CA ARG A 110 11.17 -27.56 7.32
C ARG A 110 12.24 -26.50 7.04
N ASN A 111 13.27 -26.85 6.29
CA ASN A 111 14.32 -25.90 5.87
C ASN A 111 13.77 -24.83 4.91
N GLN A 112 12.86 -25.18 4.01
CA GLN A 112 12.18 -24.22 3.12
C GLN A 112 11.33 -23.23 3.91
N TYR A 113 10.48 -23.70 4.85
CA TYR A 113 9.68 -22.82 5.71
C TYR A 113 10.56 -21.92 6.59
N SER A 114 11.67 -22.44 7.13
CA SER A 114 12.63 -21.65 7.90
C SER A 114 13.29 -20.55 7.07
N ALA A 115 13.63 -20.82 5.81
CA ALA A 115 14.20 -19.83 4.89
C ALA A 115 13.16 -18.79 4.42
N GLU A 116 11.89 -19.18 4.33
CA GLU A 116 10.79 -18.25 4.01
C GLU A 116 10.41 -17.36 5.20
N ALA A 117 10.47 -17.90 6.43
CA ALA A 117 10.30 -17.12 7.67
C ALA A 117 11.39 -16.05 7.80
N ALA A 118 12.67 -16.45 7.70
CA ALA A 118 13.81 -15.52 7.80
C ALA A 118 13.76 -14.38 6.76
N LYS A 119 13.20 -14.61 5.57
CA LYS A 119 12.95 -13.55 4.58
C LYS A 119 11.85 -12.59 5.03
N LYS A 120 10.74 -13.10 5.57
CA LYS A 120 9.64 -12.27 6.09
C LYS A 120 10.08 -11.46 7.31
N ASP A 121 10.98 -11.99 8.13
CA ASP A 121 11.58 -11.26 9.25
C ASP A 121 12.47 -10.11 8.77
N GLU A 122 13.29 -10.32 7.72
CA GLU A 122 14.09 -9.25 7.07
C GLU A 122 13.18 -8.19 6.42
N ASP A 123 12.17 -8.60 5.65
CA ASP A 123 11.17 -7.69 5.06
C ASP A 123 10.44 -6.86 6.14
N LEU A 124 10.08 -7.48 7.26
CA LEU A 124 9.44 -6.82 8.40
C LEU A 124 10.39 -5.83 9.09
N MET A 125 11.67 -6.16 9.24
CA MET A 125 12.69 -5.25 9.77
C MET A 125 12.92 -4.04 8.86
N VAL A 126 12.92 -4.25 7.54
CA VAL A 126 12.97 -3.17 6.54
C VAL A 126 11.73 -2.27 6.64
N ILE A 127 10.52 -2.84 6.69
CA ILE A 127 9.27 -2.10 6.86
C ILE A 127 9.27 -1.29 8.17
N MET A 128 9.66 -1.90 9.29
CA MET A 128 9.72 -1.24 10.60
C MET A 128 10.73 -0.08 10.63
N LYS A 129 11.84 -0.18 9.88
CA LYS A 129 12.79 0.92 9.71
C LYS A 129 12.18 2.08 8.92
N TYR A 130 11.43 1.80 7.85
CA TYR A 130 10.73 2.84 7.09
C TYR A 130 9.61 3.50 7.91
N THR A 131 8.79 2.75 8.65
CA THR A 131 7.74 3.36 9.49
C THR A 131 8.31 4.22 10.62
N GLN A 132 9.45 3.86 11.21
CA GLN A 132 10.17 4.73 12.16
C GLN A 132 10.68 6.02 11.48
N MET A 133 11.27 5.93 10.29
CA MET A 133 11.71 7.09 9.53
C MET A 133 10.55 8.02 9.16
N ASP A 134 9.42 7.47 8.75
CA ASP A 134 8.21 8.22 8.43
C ASP A 134 7.56 8.82 9.68
N GLU A 135 7.52 8.12 10.82
CA GLU A 135 7.10 8.69 12.10
C GLU A 135 7.95 9.90 12.50
N HIS A 136 9.28 9.80 12.42
CA HIS A 136 10.18 10.93 12.67
C HIS A 136 9.94 12.07 11.68
N LYS A 137 9.69 11.74 10.40
CA LYS A 137 9.40 12.75 9.37
C LYS A 137 8.08 13.46 9.63
N ILE A 138 7.01 12.73 9.93
CA ILE A 138 5.70 13.26 10.31
C ILE A 138 5.83 14.17 11.53
N LYS A 139 6.48 13.71 12.61
CA LYS A 139 6.73 14.54 13.83
C LYS A 139 7.45 15.85 13.48
N SER A 140 8.47 15.82 12.63
CA SER A 140 9.18 17.03 12.18
C SER A 140 8.30 17.98 11.34
N LEU A 141 7.41 17.44 10.50
CA LEU A 141 6.49 18.21 9.68
C LEU A 141 5.36 18.82 10.52
N THR A 142 4.78 18.07 11.47
CA THR A 142 3.77 18.56 12.41
C THR A 142 4.29 19.74 13.22
N LEU A 143 5.50 19.65 13.80
CA LEU A 143 6.12 20.78 14.52
C LEU A 143 6.38 21.99 13.60
N THR A 144 6.73 21.76 12.34
CA THR A 144 6.93 22.82 11.35
C THR A 144 5.60 23.50 10.99
N ILE A 145 4.53 22.72 10.80
CA ILE A 145 3.17 23.22 10.56
C ILE A 145 2.68 24.02 11.76
N GLU A 146 2.79 23.47 12.97
CA GLU A 146 2.36 24.11 14.21
C GLU A 146 3.03 25.48 14.38
N LYS A 147 4.37 25.54 14.26
CA LYS A 147 5.13 26.80 14.25
C LYS A 147 4.60 27.78 13.20
N LYS A 148 4.32 27.34 11.98
CA LYS A 148 3.75 28.21 10.94
C LYS A 148 2.32 28.64 11.22
N THR A 149 1.49 27.83 11.88
CA THR A 149 0.17 28.30 12.35
C THR A 149 0.28 29.34 13.45
N LEU A 150 1.29 29.27 14.32
CA LEU A 150 1.57 30.29 15.34
C LEU A 150 2.04 31.60 14.69
N GLU A 151 3.04 31.55 13.80
CA GLU A 151 3.49 32.72 13.03
C GLU A 151 2.33 33.41 12.26
N VAL A 152 1.39 32.63 11.71
CA VAL A 152 0.19 33.15 11.03
C VAL A 152 -0.81 33.75 12.02
N LYS A 153 -1.05 33.12 13.19
CA LYS A 153 -1.91 33.66 14.25
C LYS A 153 -1.37 34.98 14.81
N GLU A 154 -0.06 35.10 14.97
CA GLU A 154 0.61 36.34 15.42
C GLU A 154 0.50 37.45 14.37
N LYS A 155 0.81 37.15 13.10
CA LYS A 155 0.65 38.12 12.00
C LYS A 155 -0.79 38.57 11.81
N ARG A 156 -1.76 37.68 12.00
CA ARG A 156 -3.19 38.05 11.97
C ARG A 156 -3.56 38.97 13.13
N LYS A 157 -3.15 38.66 14.37
CA LYS A 157 -3.33 39.55 15.52
C LYS A 157 -2.67 40.92 15.35
N ALA A 158 -1.53 41.00 14.66
CA ALA A 158 -0.90 42.26 14.31
C ALA A 158 -1.74 43.04 13.27
N LEU A 159 -2.11 42.37 12.16
CA LEU A 159 -2.96 42.98 11.13
C LEU A 159 -4.30 43.47 11.68
N ASP A 160 -4.96 42.70 12.54
CA ASP A 160 -6.24 43.06 13.15
C ASP A 160 -6.10 44.35 14.01
N LYS A 161 -4.96 44.55 14.70
CA LYS A 161 -4.66 45.80 15.43
C LYS A 161 -4.47 46.99 14.49
N GLU A 162 -3.55 46.88 13.54
CA GLU A 162 -3.27 47.91 12.52
C GLU A 162 -4.56 48.34 11.80
N LEU A 163 -5.46 47.38 11.54
CA LEU A 163 -6.77 47.62 10.93
C LEU A 163 -7.72 48.38 11.88
N THR A 164 -7.76 48.04 13.18
CA THR A 164 -8.52 48.84 14.17
C THR A 164 -7.96 50.24 14.37
N GLU A 165 -6.64 50.40 14.34
CA GLU A 165 -5.96 51.70 14.48
C GLU A 165 -6.21 52.58 13.23
N THR A 166 -6.12 51.99 12.03
CA THR A 166 -6.50 52.63 10.75
C THR A 166 -7.98 53.03 10.74
N ARG A 167 -8.89 52.19 11.26
CA ARG A 167 -10.32 52.55 11.39
C ARG A 167 -10.55 53.68 12.40
N SER A 168 -9.85 53.69 13.53
CA SER A 168 -10.00 54.74 14.55
C SER A 168 -9.49 56.10 14.06
N THR A 169 -8.39 56.10 13.32
CA THR A 169 -7.84 57.32 12.68
C THR A 169 -8.73 57.79 11.53
N GLN A 170 -9.29 56.87 10.72
CA GLN A 170 -10.29 57.23 9.72
C GLN A 170 -11.53 57.87 10.36
N LEU A 171 -12.11 57.28 11.40
CA LEU A 171 -13.28 57.86 12.10
C LEU A 171 -12.97 59.25 12.71
N ALA A 172 -11.74 59.48 13.18
CA ALA A 172 -11.32 60.80 13.64
C ALA A 172 -11.21 61.82 12.49
N LEU A 173 -10.75 61.40 11.32
CA LEU A 173 -10.73 62.24 10.11
C LEU A 173 -12.15 62.53 9.60
N ASP A 174 -13.02 61.53 9.51
CA ASP A 174 -14.41 61.68 9.08
C ASP A 174 -15.16 62.64 10.01
N LYS A 175 -14.98 62.53 11.34
CA LYS A 175 -15.50 63.51 12.31
C LYS A 175 -14.94 64.92 12.08
N SER A 176 -13.64 65.06 11.80
CA SER A 176 -13.07 66.38 11.49
C SER A 176 -13.65 67.00 10.21
N ILE A 177 -14.03 66.16 9.25
CA ILE A 177 -14.72 66.57 8.02
C ILE A 177 -16.16 67.02 8.33
N GLU A 178 -16.90 66.32 9.20
CA GLU A 178 -18.21 66.76 9.70
C GLU A 178 -18.13 68.10 10.44
N ASP A 179 -17.14 68.28 11.31
CA ASP A 179 -16.91 69.53 12.06
C ASP A 179 -16.58 70.70 11.11
N ILE A 180 -15.77 70.47 10.06
CA ILE A 180 -15.49 71.45 9.00
C ILE A 180 -16.75 71.75 8.16
N GLN A 181 -17.59 70.77 7.87
CA GLN A 181 -18.85 70.97 7.15
C GLN A 181 -19.85 71.80 7.98
N ARG A 182 -19.92 71.58 9.30
CA ARG A 182 -20.76 72.36 10.21
C ARG A 182 -20.31 73.83 10.28
N ALA A 183 -19.02 74.07 10.51
CA ALA A 183 -18.45 75.41 10.48
C ALA A 183 -18.65 76.11 9.12
N ARG A 184 -18.59 75.37 8.00
CA ARG A 184 -18.90 75.92 6.67
C ARG A 184 -20.36 76.33 6.53
N ALA A 185 -21.30 75.56 7.06
CA ALA A 185 -22.72 75.91 7.05
C ALA A 185 -23.02 77.14 7.92
N GLU A 186 -22.41 77.24 9.11
CA GLU A 186 -22.47 78.42 9.98
C GLU A 186 -21.93 79.68 9.27
N ILE A 187 -20.77 79.57 8.62
CA ILE A 187 -20.19 80.66 7.82
C ILE A 187 -21.12 81.07 6.67
N GLN A 188 -21.75 80.11 5.96
CA GLN A 188 -22.72 80.41 4.90
C GLN A 188 -23.97 81.10 5.44
N HIS A 189 -24.48 80.70 6.60
CA HIS A 189 -25.60 81.37 7.27
C HIS A 189 -25.24 82.82 7.67
N LEU A 190 -24.05 83.04 8.24
CA LEU A 190 -23.55 84.37 8.58
C LEU A 190 -23.36 85.25 7.33
N PHE A 191 -22.85 84.71 6.22
CA PHE A 191 -22.79 85.45 4.95
C PHE A 191 -24.18 85.86 4.46
N HIS A 192 -25.18 84.97 4.53
CA HIS A 192 -26.54 85.30 4.11
C HIS A 192 -27.19 86.37 5.01
N LEU A 193 -26.96 86.30 6.34
CA LEU A 193 -27.38 87.34 7.28
C LEU A 193 -26.73 88.69 6.96
N CYS A 194 -25.41 88.73 6.77
CA CYS A 194 -24.68 89.93 6.39
C CYS A 194 -25.15 90.51 5.05
N GLU A 195 -25.37 89.67 4.03
CA GLU A 195 -25.99 90.09 2.78
C GLU A 195 -27.33 90.78 2.99
N ASN A 196 -28.19 90.21 3.83
CA ASN A 196 -29.53 90.74 4.06
C ASN A 196 -29.49 92.06 4.85
N THR A 197 -28.58 92.20 5.83
CA THR A 197 -28.30 93.50 6.46
C THR A 197 -27.73 94.53 5.48
N ILE A 198 -26.88 94.12 4.53
CA ILE A 198 -26.35 95.01 3.48
C ILE A 198 -27.46 95.44 2.51
N LYS A 199 -28.38 94.54 2.13
CA LYS A 199 -29.57 94.85 1.31
C LYS A 199 -30.49 95.84 2.05
N GLN A 200 -30.74 95.62 3.34
CA GLN A 200 -31.51 96.55 4.19
C GLN A 200 -30.85 97.93 4.28
N LYS A 201 -29.53 98.01 4.53
CA LYS A 201 -28.81 99.30 4.58
C LYS A 201 -28.90 100.04 3.25
N LYS A 202 -28.61 99.38 2.13
CA LYS A 202 -28.75 99.97 0.78
C LYS A 202 -30.17 100.48 0.48
N GLN A 203 -31.21 99.81 0.98
CA GLN A 203 -32.58 100.29 0.87
C GLN A 203 -32.82 101.55 1.71
N LEU A 204 -32.37 101.58 2.96
CA LEU A 204 -32.47 102.75 3.83
C LEU A 204 -31.68 103.95 3.29
N ASP A 205 -30.48 103.73 2.74
CA ASP A 205 -29.69 104.75 2.06
C ASP A 205 -30.43 105.31 0.84
N SER A 206 -31.01 104.43 0.00
CA SER A 206 -31.80 104.82 -1.18
C SER A 206 -33.06 105.62 -0.82
N ASP A 207 -33.75 105.25 0.27
CA ASP A 207 -34.91 105.99 0.77
C ASP A 207 -34.52 107.30 1.46
N MET A 208 -33.37 107.36 2.14
CA MET A 208 -32.81 108.60 2.68
C MET A 208 -32.43 109.58 1.56
N GLU A 209 -31.77 109.11 0.50
CA GLU A 209 -31.50 109.92 -0.71
C GLU A 209 -32.79 110.44 -1.32
N ARG A 210 -33.78 109.56 -1.53
CA ARG A 210 -35.12 109.91 -2.06
C ARG A 210 -35.82 110.96 -1.19
N CYS A 211 -35.82 110.80 0.14
CA CYS A 211 -36.37 111.78 1.07
C CYS A 211 -35.62 113.11 1.03
N SER A 212 -34.29 113.10 0.91
CA SER A 212 -33.48 114.31 0.77
C SER A 212 -33.79 115.06 -0.53
N PHE A 213 -33.92 114.34 -1.65
CA PHE A 213 -34.27 114.89 -2.96
C PHE A 213 -35.67 115.50 -2.95
N VAL A 214 -36.66 114.82 -2.37
CA VAL A 214 -38.02 115.34 -2.19
C VAL A 214 -38.01 116.62 -1.34
N ARG A 215 -37.27 116.63 -0.21
CA ARG A 215 -37.14 117.80 0.67
C ARG A 215 -36.48 118.99 -0.02
N CYS A 216 -35.40 118.76 -0.79
CA CYS A 216 -34.74 119.80 -1.59
C CYS A 216 -35.64 120.32 -2.72
N ARG A 217 -36.34 119.43 -3.45
CA ARG A 217 -37.30 119.81 -4.49
C ARG A 217 -38.46 120.63 -3.91
N GLN A 218 -38.92 120.30 -2.71
CA GLN A 218 -39.96 121.03 -2.00
C GLN A 218 -39.48 122.42 -1.56
N LYS A 219 -38.30 122.53 -0.93
CA LYS A 219 -37.70 123.82 -0.57
C LYS A 219 -37.42 124.73 -1.78
N THR A 220 -37.15 124.14 -2.94
CA THR A 220 -37.04 124.88 -4.21
C THR A 220 -38.40 125.36 -4.72
N ARG A 221 -39.48 124.58 -4.58
CA ARG A 221 -40.86 125.05 -4.88
C ARG A 221 -41.25 126.24 -4.01
N GLU A 222 -41.02 126.15 -2.70
CA GLU A 222 -41.33 127.20 -1.72
C GLU A 222 -40.55 128.50 -2.00
N LYS A 223 -39.27 128.39 -2.37
CA LYS A 223 -38.50 129.53 -2.86
C LYS A 223 -39.08 130.09 -4.16
N ASN A 224 -39.51 129.26 -5.10
CA ASN A 224 -40.08 129.71 -6.37
C ASN A 224 -41.45 130.39 -6.19
N THR A 225 -42.31 129.93 -5.28
CA THR A 225 -43.59 130.61 -4.96
C THR A 225 -43.32 131.94 -4.26
N CYS A 226 -42.41 131.98 -3.27
CA CYS A 226 -42.00 133.23 -2.63
C CYS A 226 -41.40 134.24 -3.62
N VAL A 227 -40.57 133.78 -4.57
CA VAL A 227 -40.05 134.63 -5.66
C VAL A 227 -41.16 135.11 -6.61
N ALA A 228 -42.18 134.29 -6.88
CA ALA A 228 -43.34 134.72 -7.67
C ALA A 228 -44.19 135.77 -6.94
N GLU A 229 -44.44 135.60 -5.64
CA GLU A 229 -45.11 136.61 -4.81
C GLU A 229 -44.30 137.92 -4.73
N MET A 230 -42.98 137.84 -4.56
CA MET A 230 -42.13 139.03 -4.49
C MET A 230 -42.01 139.74 -5.85
N LYS A 231 -42.05 139.00 -6.96
CA LYS A 231 -42.23 139.59 -8.31
C LYS A 231 -43.58 140.29 -8.44
N HIS A 232 -44.68 139.64 -8.04
CA HIS A 232 -46.01 140.24 -8.06
C HIS A 232 -46.07 141.53 -7.23
N LYS A 233 -45.54 141.51 -6.00
CA LYS A 233 -45.43 142.68 -5.11
C LYS A 233 -44.58 143.79 -5.75
N LEU A 234 -43.46 143.45 -6.40
CA LEU A 234 -42.65 144.42 -7.14
C LEU A 234 -43.38 145.02 -8.34
N ASP A 235 -44.16 144.22 -9.07
CA ASP A 235 -44.89 144.69 -10.26
C ASP A 235 -46.18 145.46 -9.91
N THR A 236 -46.83 145.17 -8.77
CA THR A 236 -47.85 146.07 -8.19
C THR A 236 -47.21 147.37 -7.73
N GLU A 237 -46.07 147.35 -7.04
CA GLU A 237 -45.37 148.59 -6.66
C GLU A 237 -44.85 149.39 -7.85
N ARG A 238 -44.48 148.74 -8.96
CA ARG A 238 -44.21 149.40 -10.25
C ARG A 238 -45.49 149.96 -10.89
N SER A 239 -46.65 149.36 -10.67
CA SER A 239 -47.93 149.93 -11.10
C SER A 239 -48.25 151.18 -10.28
N ASN A 240 -48.18 151.07 -8.95
CA ASN A 240 -48.37 152.16 -7.99
C ASN A 240 -47.42 153.33 -8.28
N ASN A 241 -46.13 153.06 -8.54
CA ASN A 241 -45.16 154.10 -8.91
C ASN A 241 -45.43 154.72 -10.29
N ARG A 242 -45.89 153.95 -11.29
CA ARG A 242 -46.33 154.50 -12.59
C ARG A 242 -47.57 155.39 -12.42
N GLU A 243 -48.48 155.02 -11.53
CA GLU A 243 -49.69 155.78 -11.22
C GLU A 243 -49.40 157.05 -10.41
N LEU A 244 -48.52 156.96 -9.40
CA LEU A 244 -47.97 158.13 -8.69
C LEU A 244 -47.22 159.05 -9.65
N GLN A 245 -46.48 158.53 -10.64
CA GLN A 245 -45.87 159.36 -11.69
C GLN A 245 -46.91 160.06 -12.57
N ARG A 246 -48.01 159.39 -12.95
CA ARG A 246 -49.15 160.06 -13.64
C ARG A 246 -49.78 161.14 -12.76
N ASN A 247 -50.02 160.85 -11.48
CA ASN A 247 -50.62 161.79 -10.53
C ASN A 247 -49.70 162.97 -10.22
N ILE A 248 -48.38 162.76 -10.19
CA ILE A 248 -47.38 163.84 -10.12
C ILE A 248 -47.36 164.63 -11.43
N ALA A 249 -47.56 164.01 -12.60
CA ALA A 249 -47.65 164.72 -13.87
C ALA A 249 -48.94 165.57 -13.97
N THR A 250 -50.11 165.05 -13.58
CA THR A 250 -51.37 165.82 -13.54
C THR A 250 -51.32 166.91 -12.47
N ALA A 251 -50.78 166.65 -11.28
CA ALA A 251 -50.56 167.68 -10.26
C ALA A 251 -49.53 168.75 -10.69
N ARG A 252 -48.52 168.38 -11.50
CA ARG A 252 -47.61 169.36 -12.14
C ARG A 252 -48.33 170.19 -13.21
N MET A 253 -49.25 169.60 -13.98
CA MET A 253 -50.07 170.30 -14.96
C MET A 253 -51.05 171.26 -14.28
N GLN A 254 -51.75 170.82 -13.23
CA GLN A 254 -52.58 171.67 -12.38
C GLN A 254 -51.75 172.78 -11.73
N LYS A 255 -50.54 172.49 -11.22
CA LYS A 255 -49.61 173.50 -10.70
C LYS A 255 -49.10 174.47 -11.78
N ALA A 256 -49.07 174.07 -13.06
CA ALA A 256 -48.75 174.95 -14.17
C ALA A 256 -49.92 175.89 -14.51
N VAL A 257 -51.16 175.35 -14.58
CA VAL A 257 -52.39 176.15 -14.75
C VAL A 257 -52.56 177.13 -13.58
N LEU A 258 -52.50 176.64 -12.33
CA LEU A 258 -52.54 177.47 -11.13
C LEU A 258 -51.37 178.47 -11.05
N ARG A 259 -50.21 178.21 -11.68
CA ARG A 259 -49.15 179.22 -11.83
C ARG A 259 -49.41 180.23 -12.94
N GLN A 260 -50.11 179.86 -14.00
CA GLN A 260 -50.55 180.78 -15.03
C GLN A 260 -51.65 181.70 -14.50
N ASP A 261 -52.60 181.16 -13.73
CA ASP A 261 -53.64 181.94 -13.07
C ASP A 261 -53.10 182.74 -11.89
N LEU A 262 -52.21 182.18 -11.06
CA LEU A 262 -51.50 182.95 -10.04
C LEU A 262 -50.57 183.99 -10.64
N LYS A 263 -50.06 183.82 -11.88
CA LYS A 263 -49.38 184.90 -12.62
C LYS A 263 -50.35 186.00 -13.05
N LYS A 264 -51.53 185.68 -13.63
CA LYS A 264 -52.59 186.67 -13.91
C LYS A 264 -53.02 187.42 -12.64
N HIS A 265 -53.17 186.70 -11.52
CA HIS A 265 -53.51 187.29 -10.22
C HIS A 265 -52.34 188.07 -9.60
N GLN A 266 -51.08 187.70 -9.82
CA GLN A 266 -49.92 188.50 -9.43
C GLN A 266 -49.76 189.76 -10.30
N GLU A 267 -50.09 189.72 -11.59
CA GLU A 267 -50.16 190.91 -12.47
C GLU A 267 -51.32 191.86 -12.07
N ASN A 268 -52.25 191.39 -11.25
CA ASN A 268 -53.30 192.20 -10.62
C ASN A 268 -52.99 192.59 -9.16
N LEU A 269 -52.31 191.75 -8.37
CA LEU A 269 -51.93 192.01 -6.97
C LEU A 269 -50.58 192.74 -6.80
N ALA A 270 -49.69 192.71 -7.79
CA ALA A 270 -48.50 193.57 -7.82
C ALA A 270 -48.83 195.07 -7.97
N ARG A 271 -50.11 195.40 -8.19
CA ARG A 271 -50.67 196.76 -8.06
C ARG A 271 -51.22 197.05 -6.64
N MET A 272 -51.09 196.14 -5.66
CA MET A 272 -51.74 196.25 -4.34
C MET A 272 -51.06 195.53 -3.13
N GLN A 273 -49.72 195.51 -3.08
CA GLN A 273 -48.88 195.79 -1.87
C GLN A 273 -49.19 195.17 -0.46
N VAL A 274 -48.40 194.16 0.01
CA VAL A 274 -47.80 193.91 1.40
C VAL A 274 -48.72 193.79 2.66
N GLU A 275 -48.55 192.98 3.74
CA GLU A 275 -47.91 191.67 4.17
C GLU A 275 -48.48 191.35 5.63
N VAL A 276 -48.08 190.54 6.66
CA VAL A 276 -46.99 189.60 7.14
C VAL A 276 -47.49 188.81 8.43
N SER A 277 -46.69 187.90 9.06
CA SER A 277 -46.72 187.40 10.51
C SER A 277 -46.84 185.85 10.82
N PHE A 278 -46.78 185.44 12.13
CA PHE A 278 -46.46 184.06 12.67
C PHE A 278 -46.73 183.88 14.22
N SER A 279 -46.79 182.65 14.83
CA SER A 279 -46.35 182.25 16.25
C SER A 279 -47.12 181.16 17.13
N LYS A 280 -46.41 180.18 17.81
CA LYS A 280 -46.55 179.45 19.18
C LYS A 280 -47.79 178.55 19.62
N HIS A 281 -47.92 177.70 20.71
CA HIS A 281 -47.12 177.02 21.84
C HIS A 281 -47.88 175.78 22.59
N THR A 282 -47.36 175.12 23.68
CA THR A 282 -47.87 173.93 24.52
C THR A 282 -47.32 173.91 26.02
N PRO A 283 -47.31 172.88 26.98
CA PRO A 283 -47.94 171.52 27.30
C PRO A 283 -48.36 171.22 28.84
N LEU A 284 -48.68 169.95 29.34
CA LEU A 284 -48.84 169.55 30.82
C LEU A 284 -48.98 168.01 31.25
N LEU A 285 -48.84 167.59 32.57
CA LEU A 285 -48.86 166.17 33.15
C LEU A 285 -48.84 166.05 34.75
N LEU A 286 -49.50 165.05 35.45
CA LEU A 286 -49.11 164.43 36.80
C LEU A 286 -50.03 163.27 37.36
N ALA A 287 -49.50 162.13 37.89
CA ALA A 287 -50.00 161.26 39.03
C ALA A 287 -49.43 159.79 39.06
N PHE A 288 -49.01 159.19 40.21
CA PHE A 288 -48.66 157.73 40.29
C PHE A 288 -48.50 156.98 41.67
N ALA A 289 -48.44 157.62 42.84
CA ALA A 289 -47.57 157.13 43.95
C ALA A 289 -48.16 156.33 45.16
N ILE A 290 -49.17 155.46 45.02
CA ILE A 290 -49.78 154.73 46.17
C ILE A 290 -49.77 153.18 46.08
N HIS A 291 -49.49 152.60 44.90
CA HIS A 291 -49.71 151.17 44.63
C HIS A 291 -48.72 150.20 45.32
N ASP A 292 -47.46 150.60 45.50
CA ASP A 292 -46.36 149.61 45.64
C ASP A 292 -46.22 148.95 47.02
N PHE A 293 -46.77 149.52 48.09
CA PHE A 293 -46.49 149.04 49.45
C PHE A 293 -47.21 147.72 49.80
N TYR A 294 -48.46 147.54 49.34
CA TYR A 294 -49.26 146.35 49.65
C TYR A 294 -48.78 145.07 48.94
N LEU A 295 -48.06 145.21 47.82
CA LEU A 295 -47.58 144.08 47.03
C LEU A 295 -46.44 143.29 47.71
N CYS A 296 -45.72 143.93 48.64
CA CYS A 296 -44.48 143.38 49.20
C CYS A 296 -44.70 142.23 50.20
N ILE A 297 -45.69 142.33 51.08
CA ILE A 297 -45.92 141.35 52.16
C ILE A 297 -46.44 140.03 51.58
N PHE A 298 -47.44 140.07 50.69
CA PHE A 298 -48.02 138.89 50.05
C PHE A 298 -47.00 138.05 49.26
N HIS A 299 -45.96 138.70 48.73
CA HIS A 299 -44.87 138.04 48.01
C HIS A 299 -43.98 137.20 48.93
N GLN A 300 -43.87 137.54 50.21
CA GLN A 300 -42.95 136.88 51.15
C GLN A 300 -43.52 135.54 51.67
N ASP A 301 -44.77 135.51 52.12
CA ASP A 301 -45.44 134.27 52.56
C ASP A 301 -45.60 133.26 51.42
N GLY A 302 -45.93 133.76 50.21
CA GLY A 302 -46.00 132.95 49.00
C GLY A 302 -44.67 132.25 48.68
N LEU A 303 -43.53 132.92 48.93
CA LEU A 303 -42.20 132.36 48.70
C LEU A 303 -41.86 131.25 49.72
N VAL A 304 -42.23 131.41 50.99
CA VAL A 304 -42.00 130.39 52.04
C VAL A 304 -42.80 129.12 51.74
N ASN A 305 -44.10 129.26 51.47
CA ASN A 305 -44.96 128.11 51.15
C ASN A 305 -44.50 127.41 49.84
N ASN A 306 -44.11 128.18 48.83
CA ASN A 306 -43.58 127.63 47.58
C ASN A 306 -42.27 126.84 47.79
N ASN A 307 -41.41 127.26 48.72
CA ASN A 307 -40.18 126.53 49.06
C ASN A 307 -40.47 125.26 49.87
N LEU A 308 -41.43 125.28 50.79
CA LEU A 308 -41.89 124.09 51.53
C LEU A 308 -42.46 123.02 50.56
N LEU A 309 -43.33 123.44 49.64
CA LEU A 309 -43.86 122.59 48.57
C LEU A 309 -42.75 122.03 47.66
N LYS A 310 -41.75 122.85 47.31
CA LYS A 310 -40.56 122.39 46.54
C LYS A 310 -39.76 121.32 47.28
N THR A 311 -39.58 121.41 48.60
CA THR A 311 -38.88 120.37 49.38
C THR A 311 -39.66 119.06 49.43
N GLU A 312 -40.97 119.12 49.61
CA GLU A 312 -41.81 117.90 49.65
C GLU A 312 -41.93 117.24 48.27
N VAL A 313 -42.06 118.03 47.20
CA VAL A 313 -42.01 117.54 45.81
C VAL A 313 -40.66 116.91 45.45
N LYS A 314 -39.55 117.32 46.08
CA LYS A 314 -38.27 116.60 45.97
C LYS A 314 -38.32 115.28 46.73
N ARG A 315 -38.68 115.30 48.02
CA ARG A 315 -38.76 114.09 48.87
C ARG A 315 -39.59 112.97 48.22
N VAL A 316 -40.77 113.31 47.67
CA VAL A 316 -41.64 112.35 46.98
C VAL A 316 -41.03 111.86 45.65
N ARG A 317 -40.41 112.75 44.87
CA ARG A 317 -39.70 112.40 43.63
C ARG A 317 -38.53 111.46 43.88
N ASP A 318 -37.74 111.73 44.90
CA ASP A 318 -36.53 110.97 45.20
C ASP A 318 -36.88 109.56 45.67
N ILE A 319 -37.99 109.38 46.41
CA ILE A 319 -38.58 108.07 46.72
C ILE A 319 -39.05 107.37 45.44
N ILE A 320 -39.79 108.06 44.55
CA ILE A 320 -40.25 107.49 43.28
C ILE A 320 -39.08 107.02 42.41
N TYR A 321 -37.94 107.72 42.41
CA TYR A 321 -36.74 107.26 41.71
C TYR A 321 -36.10 106.04 42.37
N ILE A 322 -35.97 105.99 43.70
CA ILE A 322 -35.46 104.82 44.43
C ILE A 322 -36.33 103.59 44.17
N ASP A 323 -37.66 103.74 44.22
CA ASP A 323 -38.61 102.66 43.94
C ASP A 323 -38.51 102.22 42.46
N ALA A 324 -38.40 103.15 41.51
CA ALA A 324 -38.26 102.86 40.09
C ALA A 324 -36.93 102.17 39.74
N ASP A 325 -35.81 102.61 40.32
CA ASP A 325 -34.51 101.97 40.16
C ASP A 325 -34.52 100.56 40.77
N SER A 326 -35.18 100.38 41.92
CA SER A 326 -35.36 99.05 42.52
C SER A 326 -36.18 98.14 41.59
N MET A 327 -37.30 98.62 41.04
CA MET A 327 -38.16 97.88 40.12
C MET A 327 -37.42 97.51 38.83
N MET A 328 -36.62 98.42 38.28
CA MET A 328 -35.75 98.15 37.14
C MET A 328 -34.72 97.05 37.47
N SER A 329 -34.11 97.08 38.66
CA SER A 329 -33.16 96.04 39.08
C SER A 329 -33.81 94.66 39.25
N TRP A 330 -35.07 94.61 39.72
CA TRP A 330 -35.83 93.37 39.82
C TRP A 330 -36.22 92.82 38.44
N GLU A 331 -36.67 93.67 37.52
CA GLU A 331 -37.02 93.25 36.16
C GLU A 331 -35.79 92.83 35.34
N MET A 332 -34.65 93.51 35.51
CA MET A 332 -33.36 93.06 34.97
C MET A 332 -32.97 91.67 35.50
N ARG A 333 -33.01 91.47 36.82
CA ARG A 333 -32.66 90.17 37.44
C ARG A 333 -33.63 89.05 37.04
N LYS A 334 -34.90 89.37 36.82
CA LYS A 334 -35.89 88.45 36.25
C LYS A 334 -35.54 88.06 34.81
N LEU A 335 -35.21 89.02 33.95
CA LEU A 335 -34.80 88.75 32.57
C LEU A 335 -33.48 87.95 32.49
N GLU A 336 -32.53 88.20 33.40
CA GLU A 336 -31.31 87.39 33.56
C GLU A 336 -31.64 85.93 33.93
N LEU A 337 -32.58 85.72 34.87
CA LEU A 337 -33.04 84.38 35.26
C LEU A 337 -33.82 83.68 34.13
N GLU A 338 -34.73 84.38 33.44
CA GLU A 338 -35.45 83.83 32.29
C GLU A 338 -34.51 83.42 31.14
N LYS A 339 -33.44 84.19 30.92
CA LYS A 339 -32.38 83.86 29.95
C LYS A 339 -31.59 82.63 30.39
N ALA A 340 -31.14 82.59 31.64
CA ALA A 340 -30.40 81.44 32.19
C ALA A 340 -31.25 80.15 32.25
N MET A 341 -32.57 80.27 32.44
CA MET A 341 -33.50 79.14 32.34
C MET A 341 -33.60 78.63 30.92
N LYS A 342 -33.77 79.50 29.91
CA LYS A 342 -33.82 79.09 28.49
C LYS A 342 -32.51 78.44 28.04
N GLU A 343 -31.37 79.00 28.43
CA GLU A 343 -30.05 78.39 28.17
C GLU A 343 -29.94 76.98 28.78
N ARG A 344 -30.46 76.78 30.00
CA ARG A 344 -30.53 75.45 30.65
C ARG A 344 -31.54 74.50 29.99
N GLU A 345 -32.68 74.99 29.53
CA GLU A 345 -33.67 74.21 28.78
C GLU A 345 -33.11 73.75 27.42
N GLU A 346 -32.36 74.60 26.73
CA GLU A 346 -31.65 74.27 25.48
C GLU A 346 -30.50 73.28 25.72
N GLU A 347 -29.67 73.47 26.76
CA GLU A 347 -28.67 72.49 27.20
C GLU A 347 -29.32 71.10 27.44
N ILE A 348 -30.39 71.06 28.24
CA ILE A 348 -31.13 69.83 28.57
C ILE A 348 -31.78 69.21 27.33
N HIS A 349 -32.27 70.01 26.38
CA HIS A 349 -32.82 69.52 25.11
C HIS A 349 -31.74 68.82 24.29
N VAL A 350 -30.56 69.44 24.13
CA VAL A 350 -29.42 68.87 23.39
C VAL A 350 -28.92 67.58 24.04
N TYR A 351 -28.76 67.53 25.38
CA TYR A 351 -28.43 66.28 26.08
C TYR A 351 -29.51 65.20 25.88
N SER A 352 -30.80 65.58 25.91
CA SER A 352 -31.91 64.67 25.66
C SER A 352 -31.98 64.18 24.21
N GLU A 353 -31.56 64.98 23.24
CA GLU A 353 -31.40 64.53 21.84
C GLU A 353 -30.19 63.62 21.65
N MET A 354 -29.05 63.94 22.26
CA MET A 354 -27.86 63.10 22.24
C MET A 354 -28.16 61.70 22.80
N LEU A 355 -28.82 61.63 23.97
CA LEU A 355 -29.24 60.37 24.59
C LEU A 355 -30.27 59.62 23.74
N ARG A 356 -31.24 60.32 23.12
CA ARG A 356 -32.20 59.72 22.18
C ARG A 356 -31.50 59.13 20.94
N HIS A 357 -30.43 59.74 20.43
CA HIS A 357 -29.64 59.20 19.32
C HIS A 357 -28.77 58.03 19.76
N GLN A 358 -28.08 58.12 20.89
CA GLN A 358 -27.28 57.02 21.44
C GLN A 358 -28.14 55.77 21.69
N LEU A 359 -29.36 55.94 22.22
CA LEU A 359 -30.32 54.85 22.41
C LEU A 359 -30.75 54.22 21.07
N LYS A 360 -31.03 55.02 20.03
CA LYS A 360 -31.34 54.51 18.68
C LYS A 360 -30.18 53.69 18.09
N PHE A 361 -28.94 54.18 18.17
CA PHE A 361 -27.77 53.41 17.70
C PHE A 361 -27.59 52.10 18.48
N THR A 362 -27.67 52.15 19.81
CA THR A 362 -27.58 50.96 20.67
C THR A 362 -28.67 49.93 20.34
N GLU A 363 -29.88 50.37 20.04
CA GLU A 363 -31.01 49.51 19.66
C GLU A 363 -30.83 48.91 18.24
N LEU A 364 -30.26 49.66 17.29
CA LEU A 364 -29.91 49.14 15.97
C LEU A 364 -28.78 48.09 16.05
N ASP A 365 -27.75 48.32 16.87
CA ASP A 365 -26.70 47.33 17.12
C ASP A 365 -27.25 46.09 17.82
N ARG A 366 -28.17 46.25 18.78
CA ARG A 366 -28.89 45.14 19.43
C ARG A 366 -29.72 44.32 18.42
N GLN A 367 -30.42 44.99 17.51
CA GLN A 367 -31.18 44.33 16.44
C GLN A 367 -30.26 43.57 15.48
N LYS A 368 -29.15 44.17 15.06
CA LYS A 368 -28.14 43.54 14.22
C LYS A 368 -27.55 42.30 14.88
N LEU A 369 -27.10 42.40 16.13
CA LEU A 369 -26.58 41.26 16.91
C LEU A 369 -27.65 40.17 17.09
N SER A 370 -28.93 40.54 17.21
CA SER A 370 -30.05 39.59 17.26
C SER A 370 -30.29 38.88 15.91
N MET A 371 -30.02 39.53 14.78
CA MET A 371 -30.05 38.89 13.45
C MET A 371 -28.87 37.93 13.27
N GLU A 372 -27.64 38.37 13.58
CA GLU A 372 -26.44 37.54 13.52
C GLU A 372 -26.58 36.29 14.43
N LEU A 373 -27.09 36.46 15.65
CA LEU A 373 -27.41 35.35 16.55
C LEU A 373 -28.46 34.39 15.96
N ASN A 374 -29.54 34.91 15.36
CA ASN A 374 -30.57 34.06 14.76
C ASN A 374 -30.06 33.30 13.52
N GLU A 375 -29.17 33.92 12.72
CA GLU A 375 -28.47 33.22 11.65
C GLU A 375 -27.57 32.09 12.18
N GLU A 376 -26.76 32.34 13.22
CA GLU A 376 -25.93 31.28 13.82
C GLU A 376 -26.76 30.18 14.48
N LEU A 377 -27.88 30.52 15.14
CA LEU A 377 -28.83 29.51 15.63
C LEU A 377 -29.42 28.69 14.48
N SER A 378 -29.75 29.30 13.33
CA SER A 378 -30.22 28.55 12.15
C SER A 378 -29.14 27.64 11.55
N LYS A 379 -27.86 28.06 11.58
CA LYS A 379 -26.72 27.25 11.14
C LYS A 379 -26.49 26.06 12.09
N VAL A 380 -26.57 26.30 13.40
CA VAL A 380 -26.51 25.25 14.44
C VAL A 380 -27.67 24.27 14.28
N GLU A 381 -28.90 24.74 14.09
CA GLU A 381 -30.06 23.87 13.92
C GLU A 381 -29.98 23.06 12.61
N MET A 382 -29.49 23.64 11.50
CA MET A 382 -29.19 22.87 10.27
C MET A 382 -28.12 21.80 10.49
N VAL A 383 -27.09 22.08 11.28
CA VAL A 383 -26.03 21.11 11.62
C VAL A 383 -26.56 20.02 12.55
N LYS A 384 -27.34 20.38 13.57
CA LYS A 384 -28.03 19.46 14.48
C LYS A 384 -28.97 18.52 13.72
N ASN A 385 -29.84 19.04 12.84
CA ASN A 385 -30.71 18.20 12.01
C ASN A 385 -29.91 17.27 11.08
N ARG A 386 -28.76 17.70 10.55
CA ARG A 386 -27.86 16.82 9.79
C ARG A 386 -27.25 15.71 10.66
N PHE A 387 -26.90 16.00 11.91
CA PHE A 387 -26.45 14.98 12.86
C PHE A 387 -27.59 14.04 13.25
N GLU A 388 -28.78 14.53 13.59
CA GLU A 388 -29.95 13.71 13.90
C GLU A 388 -30.37 12.80 12.72
N ILE A 389 -30.29 13.29 11.48
CA ILE A 389 -30.48 12.46 10.26
C ILE A 389 -29.36 11.43 10.12
N MET A 390 -28.10 11.80 10.37
CA MET A 390 -26.96 10.88 10.31
C MET A 390 -27.09 9.77 11.36
N GLU A 391 -27.39 10.12 12.61
CA GLU A 391 -27.64 9.18 13.71
C GLU A 391 -28.88 8.30 13.43
N SER A 392 -29.97 8.87 12.91
CA SER A 392 -31.15 8.08 12.51
C SER A 392 -30.83 7.10 11.38
N SER A 393 -30.01 7.49 10.40
CA SER A 393 -29.55 6.60 9.32
C SER A 393 -28.59 5.51 9.82
N LEU A 394 -27.79 5.80 10.85
CA LEU A 394 -26.83 4.90 11.47
C LEU A 394 -27.48 3.95 12.49
N ALA A 395 -28.60 4.35 13.09
CA ALA A 395 -29.42 3.52 13.96
C ALA A 395 -30.42 2.66 13.17
N GLY A 396 -30.85 3.12 11.98
CA GLY A 396 -31.77 2.38 11.12
C GLY A 396 -31.15 1.17 10.40
N SER A 397 -29.82 1.07 10.33
CA SER A 397 -29.10 -0.02 9.65
C SER A 397 -28.43 -0.99 10.65
N GLU A 398 -29.23 -1.91 11.24
CA GLU A 398 -28.69 -2.95 12.15
C GLU A 398 -27.53 -3.80 11.55
N GLY A 399 -27.43 -3.84 10.22
CA GLY A 399 -26.34 -4.52 9.50
C GLY A 399 -25.03 -3.73 9.36
N GLU A 400 -25.04 -2.38 9.44
CA GLU A 400 -23.88 -1.53 9.10
C GLU A 400 -23.41 -0.70 10.31
N LYS A 401 -23.00 -1.41 11.36
CA LYS A 401 -22.37 -0.80 12.54
C LYS A 401 -21.14 0.01 12.10
N SER A 402 -20.97 1.20 12.66
CA SER A 402 -19.98 2.17 12.19
C SER A 402 -18.56 1.57 12.16
N GLN A 403 -17.70 1.99 11.23
CA GLN A 403 -16.32 1.48 11.18
C GLN A 403 -15.55 1.70 12.50
N ILE A 404 -15.90 2.75 13.26
CA ILE A 404 -15.43 2.99 14.62
C ILE A 404 -15.85 1.88 15.59
N TYR A 405 -17.09 1.37 15.53
CA TYR A 405 -17.52 0.22 16.34
C TYR A 405 -16.70 -1.04 16.03
N TYR A 406 -16.43 -1.32 14.76
CA TYR A 406 -15.59 -2.46 14.38
C TYR A 406 -14.13 -2.28 14.80
N ILE A 407 -13.58 -1.06 14.76
CA ILE A 407 -12.25 -0.76 15.31
C ILE A 407 -12.23 -0.96 16.83
N THR A 408 -13.20 -0.39 17.56
CA THR A 408 -13.32 -0.54 19.02
C THR A 408 -13.46 -2.01 19.42
N LYS A 409 -14.30 -2.77 18.72
CA LYS A 409 -14.43 -4.21 18.95
C LYS A 409 -13.11 -4.95 18.65
N ALA A 410 -12.49 -4.71 17.50
CA ALA A 410 -11.22 -5.36 17.16
C ALA A 410 -10.09 -5.02 18.15
N THR A 411 -10.08 -3.82 18.74
CA THR A 411 -9.13 -3.47 19.81
C THR A 411 -9.43 -4.16 21.14
N LEU A 412 -10.71 -4.34 21.50
CA LEU A 412 -11.11 -5.11 22.68
C LEU A 412 -10.81 -6.61 22.52
N ASP A 413 -11.17 -7.19 21.36
CA ASP A 413 -10.88 -8.59 21.02
C ASP A 413 -9.36 -8.85 21.04
N LYS A 414 -8.55 -7.91 20.54
CA LYS A 414 -7.07 -7.96 20.59
C LYS A 414 -6.53 -7.88 22.02
N GLU A 415 -7.14 -7.07 22.90
CA GLU A 415 -6.75 -6.95 24.30
C GLU A 415 -7.13 -8.19 25.13
N GLU A 416 -8.24 -8.86 24.80
CA GLU A 416 -8.58 -10.16 25.39
C GLU A 416 -7.61 -11.27 24.93
N LEU A 417 -7.21 -11.26 23.65
CA LEU A 417 -6.15 -12.15 23.14
C LEU A 417 -4.78 -11.86 23.76
N ARG A 418 -4.46 -10.59 24.07
CA ARG A 418 -3.23 -10.22 24.80
C ARG A 418 -3.20 -10.87 26.18
N ARG A 419 -4.28 -10.72 26.97
CA ARG A 419 -4.40 -11.35 28.30
C ARG A 419 -4.30 -12.87 28.22
N LYS A 420 -5.03 -13.53 27.31
CA LYS A 420 -4.90 -14.99 27.08
C LYS A 420 -3.48 -15.42 26.68
N SER A 421 -2.73 -14.57 25.97
CA SER A 421 -1.32 -14.83 25.65
C SER A 421 -0.38 -14.63 26.85
N GLU A 422 -0.78 -13.88 27.87
CA GLU A 422 -0.02 -13.68 29.10
C GLU A 422 -0.32 -14.81 30.10
N ASP A 423 -1.59 -15.17 30.29
CA ASP A 423 -2.01 -16.37 31.05
C ASP A 423 -1.27 -17.63 30.54
N MET A 424 -1.16 -17.78 29.22
CA MET A 424 -0.45 -18.89 28.59
C MET A 424 1.07 -18.82 28.79
N LYS A 425 1.67 -17.63 28.86
CA LYS A 425 3.11 -17.46 29.16
C LYS A 425 3.41 -17.80 30.61
N GLU A 426 2.55 -17.39 31.55
CA GLU A 426 2.69 -17.79 32.97
C GLU A 426 2.56 -19.32 33.12
N HIS A 427 1.64 -19.94 32.39
CA HIS A 427 1.52 -21.40 32.36
C HIS A 427 2.77 -22.07 31.78
N ILE A 428 3.31 -21.58 30.65
CA ILE A 428 4.57 -22.07 30.07
C ILE A 428 5.73 -21.91 31.06
N GLN A 429 5.90 -20.74 31.67
CA GLN A 429 6.97 -20.50 32.64
C GLN A 429 6.89 -21.44 33.85
N LYS A 430 5.67 -21.75 34.32
CA LYS A 430 5.45 -22.74 35.37
C LYS A 430 5.87 -24.15 34.91
N MET A 431 5.48 -24.55 33.71
CA MET A 431 5.86 -25.84 33.11
C MET A 431 7.38 -25.95 32.86
N GLU A 432 8.06 -24.84 32.49
CA GLU A 432 9.51 -24.78 32.34
C GLU A 432 10.23 -24.96 33.69
N LEU A 433 9.74 -24.31 34.75
CA LEU A 433 10.25 -24.49 36.12
C LEU A 433 10.05 -25.92 36.63
N GLU A 434 8.89 -26.54 36.35
CA GLU A 434 8.62 -27.94 36.68
C GLU A 434 9.52 -28.89 35.87
N THR A 435 9.67 -28.66 34.56
CA THR A 435 10.57 -29.43 33.69
C THR A 435 12.02 -29.36 34.20
N LYS A 436 12.49 -28.18 34.62
CA LYS A 436 13.82 -27.98 35.20
C LYS A 436 13.98 -28.65 36.57
N ALA A 437 12.93 -28.71 37.39
CA ALA A 437 12.94 -29.46 38.64
C ALA A 437 12.99 -30.99 38.40
N LEU A 438 12.27 -31.48 37.38
CA LEU A 438 12.34 -32.87 36.94
C LEU A 438 13.70 -33.21 36.33
N GLU A 439 14.29 -32.34 35.51
CA GLU A 439 15.65 -32.49 34.95
C GLU A 439 16.71 -32.56 36.05
N ASN A 440 16.67 -31.64 37.03
CA ASN A 440 17.51 -31.71 38.23
C ASN A 440 17.34 -33.04 38.99
N THR A 441 16.09 -33.53 39.12
CA THR A 441 15.79 -34.80 39.78
C THR A 441 16.36 -35.99 39.00
N ILE A 442 16.22 -35.99 37.67
CA ILE A 442 16.81 -36.99 36.77
C ILE A 442 18.34 -36.93 36.82
N HIS A 443 18.95 -35.75 36.91
CA HIS A 443 20.40 -35.60 37.06
C HIS A 443 20.89 -36.17 38.40
N LEU A 444 20.20 -35.91 39.51
CA LEU A 444 20.51 -36.50 40.82
C LEU A 444 20.34 -38.04 40.82
N PHE A 445 19.30 -38.54 40.15
CA PHE A 445 19.07 -39.99 40.02
C PHE A 445 20.11 -40.65 39.11
N SER A 446 20.47 -40.00 38.01
CA SER A 446 21.49 -40.46 37.05
C SER A 446 22.90 -40.44 37.66
N GLY A 447 23.20 -39.45 38.50
CA GLY A 447 24.42 -39.44 39.33
C GLY A 447 24.48 -40.68 40.22
N ARG A 448 23.45 -40.92 41.04
CA ARG A 448 23.40 -42.11 41.91
C ARG A 448 23.45 -43.43 41.13
N CYS A 449 22.79 -43.52 39.97
CA CYS A 449 22.87 -44.69 39.10
C CYS A 449 24.27 -44.87 38.49
N SER A 450 24.96 -43.77 38.14
CA SER A 450 26.37 -43.78 37.73
C SER A 450 27.26 -44.27 38.87
N ASP A 451 27.12 -43.73 40.09
CA ASP A 451 27.91 -44.13 41.26
C ASP A 451 27.74 -45.63 41.58
N TYR A 452 26.49 -46.11 41.55
CA TYR A 452 26.16 -47.53 41.77
C TYR A 452 26.69 -48.43 40.63
N SER A 453 26.57 -47.98 39.38
CA SER A 453 27.13 -48.66 38.20
C SER A 453 28.66 -48.72 38.24
N ASN A 454 29.31 -47.64 38.69
CA ASN A 454 30.76 -47.55 38.80
C ASN A 454 31.28 -48.52 39.87
N GLY A 455 30.67 -48.56 41.06
CA GLY A 455 30.99 -49.53 42.10
C GLY A 455 30.81 -50.99 41.65
N LEU A 456 29.72 -51.30 40.93
CA LEU A 456 29.54 -52.60 40.29
C LEU A 456 30.61 -52.88 39.21
N SER A 457 31.04 -51.87 38.45
CA SER A 457 32.09 -52.01 37.43
C SER A 457 33.46 -52.31 38.05
N GLU A 458 33.78 -51.70 39.18
CA GLU A 458 35.05 -51.92 39.89
C GLU A 458 35.10 -53.32 40.48
N MET A 459 33.99 -53.80 41.03
CA MET A 459 33.86 -55.18 41.47
C MET A 459 33.95 -56.19 40.30
N LYS A 460 33.47 -55.84 39.10
CA LYS A 460 33.49 -56.73 37.92
C LYS A 460 34.81 -56.72 37.12
N LYS A 461 35.66 -55.70 37.25
CA LYS A 461 36.98 -55.63 36.59
C LYS A 461 37.98 -56.71 37.06
N PHE A 462 37.74 -57.33 38.21
CA PHE A 462 38.55 -58.44 38.75
C PHE A 462 37.90 -59.83 38.55
N SER A 463 36.80 -59.93 37.79
CA SER A 463 36.17 -61.21 37.49
C SER A 463 36.77 -61.87 36.24
N GLU A 464 36.98 -63.19 36.33
CA GLU A 464 37.51 -64.05 35.26
C GLU A 464 36.72 -63.91 33.94
N GLU A 465 35.40 -63.68 34.04
CA GLU A 465 34.49 -63.39 32.93
C GLU A 465 34.95 -62.24 32.02
N TYR A 466 35.59 -61.20 32.59
CA TYR A 466 36.03 -60.02 31.83
C TYR A 466 37.22 -60.37 30.92
N GLN A 467 38.11 -61.23 31.39
CA GLN A 467 39.29 -61.67 30.64
C GLN A 467 38.93 -62.71 29.58
N GLU A 468 37.95 -63.57 29.84
CA GLU A 468 37.37 -64.45 28.81
C GLU A 468 36.62 -63.65 27.72
N LYS A 469 35.81 -62.66 28.11
CA LYS A 469 35.11 -61.77 27.16
C LYS A 469 36.07 -61.09 26.19
N MET A 470 37.20 -60.57 26.68
CA MET A 470 38.25 -59.97 25.84
C MET A 470 38.76 -60.93 24.76
N GLN A 471 39.05 -62.18 25.12
CA GLN A 471 39.50 -63.20 24.15
C GLN A 471 38.40 -63.56 23.14
N LEU A 472 37.13 -63.58 23.55
CA LEU A 472 36.00 -63.84 22.66
C LEU A 472 35.77 -62.67 21.68
N GLU A 473 35.95 -61.42 22.10
CA GLU A 473 35.84 -60.24 21.22
C GLU A 473 36.97 -60.20 20.18
N GLU A 474 38.21 -60.59 20.55
CA GLU A 474 39.33 -60.70 19.60
C GLU A 474 39.14 -61.86 18.60
N ARG A 475 38.65 -63.01 19.06
CA ARG A 475 38.25 -64.14 18.19
C ARG A 475 37.11 -63.75 17.23
N LEU A 476 36.12 -63.00 17.71
CA LEU A 476 35.03 -62.51 16.86
C LEU A 476 35.54 -61.54 15.79
N LYS A 477 36.44 -60.61 16.14
CA LYS A 477 37.03 -59.66 15.20
C LYS A 477 37.82 -60.34 14.08
N THR A 478 38.65 -61.34 14.39
CA THR A 478 39.41 -62.10 13.39
C THR A 478 38.48 -62.94 12.47
N VAL A 479 37.40 -63.51 13.01
CA VAL A 479 36.35 -64.16 12.20
C VAL A 479 35.62 -63.15 11.31
N GLU A 480 35.31 -61.94 11.78
CA GLU A 480 34.73 -60.90 10.92
C GLU A 480 35.67 -60.49 9.78
N GLU A 481 36.97 -60.36 10.03
CA GLU A 481 37.96 -59.95 9.02
C GLU A 481 38.13 -61.01 7.93
N THR A 482 38.19 -62.31 8.30
CA THR A 482 38.15 -63.41 7.33
C THR A 482 36.83 -63.47 6.55
N LEU A 483 35.70 -63.19 7.20
CA LEU A 483 34.38 -63.11 6.55
C LEU A 483 34.29 -61.91 5.57
N LYS A 484 34.90 -60.76 5.90
CA LYS A 484 35.04 -59.59 5.02
C LYS A 484 35.98 -59.85 3.83
N LEU A 485 36.92 -60.79 3.95
CA LEU A 485 37.73 -61.29 2.82
C LEU A 485 36.93 -62.27 1.94
N LYS A 486 36.25 -63.25 2.54
CA LYS A 486 35.43 -64.23 1.80
C LYS A 486 34.28 -63.60 1.02
N LYS A 487 33.66 -62.53 1.55
CA LYS A 487 32.65 -61.75 0.80
C LYS A 487 33.20 -61.09 -0.47
N ARG A 488 34.46 -60.64 -0.49
CA ARG A 488 35.11 -60.09 -1.69
C ARG A 488 35.38 -61.18 -2.73
N GLN A 489 35.94 -62.32 -2.31
CA GLN A 489 36.14 -63.48 -3.19
C GLN A 489 34.82 -63.96 -3.83
N ILE A 490 33.71 -63.96 -3.08
CA ILE A 490 32.38 -64.29 -3.62
C ILE A 490 31.87 -63.23 -4.62
N GLN A 491 32.25 -61.96 -4.47
CA GLN A 491 31.87 -60.90 -5.40
C GLN A 491 32.69 -60.94 -6.70
N GLU A 492 34.00 -61.21 -6.59
CA GLU A 492 34.91 -61.43 -7.72
C GLU A 492 34.42 -62.62 -8.58
N LEU A 493 34.20 -63.79 -7.97
CA LEU A 493 33.68 -64.98 -8.66
C LEU A 493 32.29 -64.75 -9.30
N ARG A 494 31.44 -63.88 -8.73
CA ARG A 494 30.14 -63.50 -9.32
C ARG A 494 30.29 -62.64 -10.57
N GLN A 495 31.32 -61.79 -10.64
CA GLN A 495 31.62 -61.00 -11.83
C GLN A 495 32.21 -61.89 -12.94
N GLU A 496 33.09 -62.82 -12.59
CA GLU A 496 33.65 -63.82 -13.51
C GLU A 496 32.54 -64.70 -14.14
N ILE A 497 31.62 -65.23 -13.32
CA ILE A 497 30.45 -65.97 -13.80
C ILE A 497 29.56 -65.11 -14.72
N GLN A 498 29.38 -63.82 -14.43
CA GLN A 498 28.63 -62.92 -15.31
C GLN A 498 29.32 -62.68 -16.66
N SER A 499 30.65 -62.64 -16.70
CA SER A 499 31.43 -62.55 -17.94
C SER A 499 31.25 -63.81 -18.79
N LEU A 500 31.46 -64.99 -18.19
CA LEU A 500 31.29 -66.28 -18.87
C LEU A 500 29.85 -66.49 -19.37
N MET A 501 28.84 -66.01 -18.64
CA MET A 501 27.43 -66.02 -19.07
C MET A 501 27.13 -65.08 -20.25
N LEU A 502 27.96 -64.07 -20.52
CA LEU A 502 27.84 -63.22 -21.72
C LEU A 502 28.47 -63.93 -22.93
N GLU A 503 29.63 -64.55 -22.72
CA GLU A 503 30.37 -65.29 -23.74
C GLU A 503 29.61 -66.54 -24.21
N GLU A 504 29.01 -67.30 -23.28
CA GLU A 504 28.14 -68.44 -23.58
C GLU A 504 26.90 -68.05 -24.43
N LYS A 505 26.38 -66.83 -24.28
CA LYS A 505 25.28 -66.32 -25.13
C LYS A 505 25.72 -66.08 -26.56
N VAL A 506 26.93 -65.54 -26.76
CA VAL A 506 27.51 -65.30 -28.09
C VAL A 506 27.74 -66.63 -28.82
N GLU A 507 28.28 -67.65 -28.14
CA GLU A 507 28.44 -68.98 -28.73
C GLU A 507 27.10 -69.68 -29.01
N LYS A 508 26.08 -69.47 -28.17
CA LYS A 508 24.70 -69.91 -28.44
C LYS A 508 24.07 -69.19 -29.65
N GLU A 509 24.58 -68.04 -30.10
CA GLU A 509 24.13 -67.36 -31.32
C GLU A 509 24.86 -67.84 -32.57
N LYS A 510 26.18 -68.03 -32.48
CA LYS A 510 26.96 -68.73 -33.52
C LYS A 510 26.39 -70.13 -33.78
N THR A 511 26.08 -70.88 -32.72
CA THR A 511 25.48 -72.22 -32.80
C THR A 511 24.10 -72.19 -33.49
N ARG A 512 23.21 -71.24 -33.11
CA ARG A 512 21.91 -71.06 -33.77
C ARG A 512 22.05 -70.73 -35.27
N HIS A 513 23.03 -69.90 -35.64
CA HIS A 513 23.29 -69.55 -37.04
C HIS A 513 23.77 -70.77 -37.85
N VAL A 514 24.72 -71.54 -37.32
CA VAL A 514 25.22 -72.78 -37.93
C VAL A 514 24.12 -73.84 -38.07
N GLN A 515 23.24 -73.98 -37.07
CA GLN A 515 22.06 -74.85 -37.16
C GLN A 515 21.10 -74.43 -38.28
N GLY A 516 20.91 -73.12 -38.51
CA GLY A 516 20.14 -72.60 -39.64
C GLY A 516 20.76 -72.92 -41.01
N LEU A 517 22.09 -72.79 -41.13
CA LEU A 517 22.84 -73.20 -42.32
C LEU A 517 22.69 -74.71 -42.60
N ILE A 518 22.83 -75.55 -41.57
CA ILE A 518 22.64 -77.00 -41.68
C ILE A 518 21.20 -77.35 -42.10
N ALA A 519 20.19 -76.67 -41.55
CA ALA A 519 18.80 -76.87 -41.94
C ALA A 519 18.53 -76.54 -43.42
N ASN A 520 19.13 -75.45 -43.94
CA ASN A 520 19.03 -75.08 -45.35
C ASN A 520 19.73 -76.11 -46.26
N LEU A 521 20.97 -76.51 -45.94
CA LEU A 521 21.71 -77.52 -46.70
C LEU A 521 21.00 -78.88 -46.71
N ASN A 522 20.40 -79.29 -45.59
CA ASN A 522 19.60 -80.52 -45.54
C ASN A 522 18.33 -80.43 -46.42
N LYS A 523 17.69 -79.26 -46.50
CA LYS A 523 16.54 -79.03 -47.39
C LYS A 523 16.94 -79.07 -48.87
N GLU A 524 18.09 -78.49 -49.21
CA GLU A 524 18.66 -78.58 -50.56
C GLU A 524 19.02 -80.03 -50.92
N ALA A 525 19.71 -80.75 -50.03
CA ALA A 525 20.06 -82.16 -50.20
C ALA A 525 18.82 -83.05 -50.39
N ALA A 526 17.76 -82.84 -49.59
CA ALA A 526 16.48 -83.55 -49.76
C ALA A 526 15.85 -83.27 -51.13
N SER A 527 15.84 -82.01 -51.58
CA SER A 527 15.34 -81.64 -52.92
C SER A 527 16.18 -82.23 -54.05
N ALA A 528 17.49 -82.35 -53.87
CA ALA A 528 18.39 -83.00 -54.82
C ALA A 528 18.12 -84.51 -54.88
N GLN A 529 17.94 -85.17 -53.73
CA GLN A 529 17.62 -86.59 -53.65
C GLN A 529 16.25 -86.91 -54.29
N GLU A 530 15.27 -86.02 -54.16
CA GLU A 530 13.96 -86.15 -54.82
C GLU A 530 14.03 -85.93 -56.34
N ARG A 531 14.96 -85.10 -56.84
CA ARG A 531 15.28 -85.03 -58.28
C ARG A 531 15.97 -86.31 -58.76
N ILE A 532 16.93 -86.83 -57.99
CA ILE A 532 17.64 -88.08 -58.30
C ILE A 532 16.67 -89.26 -58.35
N SER A 533 15.76 -89.41 -57.39
CA SER A 533 14.77 -90.49 -57.38
C SER A 533 13.79 -90.40 -58.55
N ARG A 534 13.35 -89.20 -58.95
CA ARG A 534 12.56 -88.98 -60.18
C ARG A 534 13.31 -89.44 -61.44
N VAL A 535 14.58 -89.05 -61.59
CA VAL A 535 15.41 -89.46 -62.75
C VAL A 535 15.70 -90.97 -62.72
N MET A 536 15.99 -91.55 -61.57
CA MET A 536 16.24 -92.99 -61.42
C MET A 536 14.98 -93.84 -61.73
N ASN A 537 13.79 -93.34 -61.37
CA ASN A 537 12.52 -93.98 -61.74
C ASN A 537 12.25 -93.90 -63.25
N GLN A 538 12.65 -92.81 -63.92
CA GLN A 538 12.61 -92.72 -65.39
C GLN A 538 13.64 -93.65 -66.04
N PHE A 539 14.89 -93.67 -65.53
CA PHE A 539 15.95 -94.56 -66.02
C PHE A 539 15.52 -96.03 -65.94
N THR A 540 15.10 -96.50 -64.76
CA THR A 540 14.64 -97.90 -64.60
C THR A 540 13.37 -98.22 -65.39
N LYS A 541 12.57 -97.23 -65.84
CA LYS A 541 11.48 -97.43 -66.80
C LYS A 541 12.04 -97.64 -68.22
N LEU A 542 12.94 -96.77 -68.67
CA LEU A 542 13.63 -96.89 -69.96
C LEU A 542 14.45 -98.20 -70.06
N THR A 543 15.18 -98.59 -69.02
CA THR A 543 15.88 -99.88 -68.92
C THR A 543 14.94 -101.07 -69.13
N ARG A 544 13.73 -101.03 -68.55
CA ARG A 544 12.72 -102.09 -68.75
C ARG A 544 12.16 -102.07 -70.17
N GLU A 545 11.91 -100.89 -70.74
CA GLU A 545 11.44 -100.72 -72.11
C GLU A 545 12.46 -101.27 -73.12
N VAL A 546 13.75 -100.89 -73.00
CA VAL A 546 14.85 -101.40 -73.84
C VAL A 546 14.99 -102.92 -73.75
N ARG A 547 15.08 -103.49 -72.54
CA ARG A 547 15.19 -104.95 -72.35
C ARG A 547 13.95 -105.71 -72.86
N SER A 548 12.75 -105.13 -72.72
CA SER A 548 11.53 -105.72 -73.29
C SER A 548 11.50 -105.70 -74.82
N ALA A 549 11.95 -104.60 -75.45
CA ALA A 549 12.02 -104.47 -76.89
C ALA A 549 13.06 -105.41 -77.52
N GLN A 550 14.19 -105.63 -76.86
CA GLN A 550 15.21 -106.60 -77.29
C GLN A 550 14.91 -108.06 -76.90
N SER A 551 13.82 -108.33 -76.16
CA SER A 551 13.45 -109.67 -75.67
C SER A 551 14.54 -110.37 -74.83
N THR A 552 15.39 -109.60 -74.13
CA THR A 552 16.54 -110.09 -73.36
C THR A 552 16.35 -109.89 -71.86
N ARG A 553 16.80 -110.87 -71.06
CA ARG A 553 16.72 -110.84 -69.58
C ARG A 553 18.05 -110.42 -68.91
N SER A 554 19.15 -110.47 -69.66
CA SER A 554 20.48 -109.98 -69.30
C SER A 554 20.68 -108.54 -69.77
N GLU A 555 21.72 -107.87 -69.28
CA GLU A 555 22.05 -106.50 -69.68
C GLU A 555 22.50 -106.43 -71.14
N THR A 556 22.12 -105.37 -71.85
CA THR A 556 22.45 -105.19 -73.28
C THR A 556 23.88 -104.64 -73.45
N LEU A 557 24.46 -104.76 -74.64
CA LEU A 557 25.81 -104.22 -74.90
C LEU A 557 25.81 -102.68 -74.84
N GLU A 558 24.70 -102.03 -75.20
CA GLU A 558 24.52 -100.59 -75.06
C GLU A 558 24.46 -100.17 -73.58
N GLU A 559 23.76 -100.93 -72.74
CA GLU A 559 23.77 -100.69 -71.28
C GLU A 559 25.17 -100.85 -70.67
N GLN A 560 25.96 -101.81 -71.15
CA GLN A 560 27.35 -101.98 -70.70
C GLN A 560 28.25 -100.82 -71.14
N ASP A 561 28.15 -100.36 -72.39
CA ASP A 561 28.92 -99.19 -72.85
C ASP A 561 28.47 -97.87 -72.19
N ILE A 562 27.17 -97.71 -71.91
CA ILE A 562 26.66 -96.59 -71.09
C ILE A 562 27.28 -96.63 -69.70
N LYS A 563 27.25 -97.76 -68.98
CA LYS A 563 27.92 -97.90 -67.67
C LYS A 563 29.42 -97.62 -67.74
N LEU A 564 30.08 -98.03 -68.82
CA LEU A 564 31.53 -97.81 -69.02
C LEU A 564 31.84 -96.33 -69.27
N LYS A 565 30.95 -95.61 -69.99
CA LYS A 565 30.99 -94.15 -70.15
C LYS A 565 30.69 -93.43 -68.83
N GLU A 566 29.69 -93.85 -68.08
CA GLU A 566 29.36 -93.33 -66.74
C GLU A 566 30.54 -93.50 -65.78
N LEU A 567 31.17 -94.67 -65.71
CA LEU A 567 32.37 -94.91 -64.89
C LEU A 567 33.55 -94.01 -65.30
N LYS A 568 33.79 -93.83 -66.61
CA LYS A 568 34.81 -92.90 -67.12
C LYS A 568 34.50 -91.44 -66.74
N GLN A 569 33.23 -91.03 -66.84
CA GLN A 569 32.79 -89.67 -66.52
C GLN A 569 32.74 -89.41 -65.02
N PHE A 570 32.41 -90.42 -64.20
CA PHE A 570 32.45 -90.38 -62.74
C PHE A 570 33.90 -90.24 -62.23
N ASN A 571 34.85 -91.04 -62.74
CA ASN A 571 36.27 -90.86 -62.44
C ASN A 571 36.78 -89.47 -62.87
N LYS A 572 36.34 -88.96 -64.04
CA LYS A 572 36.68 -87.58 -64.46
C LYS A 572 36.07 -86.53 -63.52
N SER A 573 34.86 -86.75 -63.02
CA SER A 573 34.20 -85.87 -62.05
C SER A 573 34.92 -85.85 -60.69
N ILE A 574 35.30 -87.03 -60.18
CA ILE A 574 36.11 -87.15 -58.95
C ILE A 574 37.45 -86.46 -59.12
N ASN A 575 38.18 -86.72 -60.21
CA ASN A 575 39.47 -86.08 -60.45
C ASN A 575 39.37 -84.55 -60.55
N ASN A 576 38.31 -84.02 -61.20
CA ASN A 576 38.02 -82.59 -61.20
C ASN A 576 37.70 -82.04 -59.80
N MET A 577 36.89 -82.74 -59.00
CA MET A 577 36.53 -82.34 -57.64
C MET A 577 37.74 -82.34 -56.71
N LEU A 578 38.60 -83.36 -56.82
CA LEU A 578 39.86 -83.44 -56.08
C LEU A 578 40.81 -82.31 -56.48
N SER A 579 40.92 -82.02 -57.78
CA SER A 579 41.77 -80.95 -58.29
C SER A 579 41.30 -79.59 -57.78
N LYS A 580 39.98 -79.33 -57.74
CA LYS A 580 39.41 -78.11 -57.19
C LYS A 580 39.62 -77.99 -55.67
N ALA A 581 39.52 -79.09 -54.91
CA ALA A 581 39.88 -79.08 -53.49
C ALA A 581 41.38 -78.81 -53.26
N MET A 582 42.26 -79.29 -54.14
CA MET A 582 43.71 -79.00 -54.14
C MET A 582 44.06 -77.59 -54.66
N GLU A 583 43.10 -76.85 -55.24
CA GLU A 583 43.21 -75.44 -55.60
C GLU A 583 42.65 -74.52 -54.50
N GLU A 584 41.61 -74.95 -53.77
CA GLU A 584 40.96 -74.17 -52.70
C GLU A 584 41.73 -74.26 -51.36
N ASP A 585 42.31 -75.41 -51.01
CA ASP A 585 43.17 -75.60 -49.83
C ASP A 585 44.59 -76.07 -50.24
N PRO A 586 45.62 -75.20 -50.22
CA PRO A 586 46.97 -75.56 -50.65
C PRO A 586 47.66 -76.59 -49.74
N ASP A 587 47.29 -76.67 -48.46
CA ASP A 587 47.86 -77.61 -47.49
C ASP A 587 47.37 -79.06 -47.71
N LEU A 588 46.22 -79.25 -48.37
CA LEU A 588 45.70 -80.58 -48.73
C LEU A 588 46.50 -81.22 -49.87
N ARG A 589 47.12 -80.41 -50.72
CA ARG A 589 47.88 -80.83 -51.90
C ARG A 589 49.03 -81.80 -51.59
N PRO A 590 50.01 -81.48 -50.72
CA PRO A 590 51.10 -82.40 -50.41
C PRO A 590 50.61 -83.70 -49.73
N VAL A 591 49.57 -83.63 -48.90
CA VAL A 591 49.00 -84.81 -48.23
C VAL A 591 48.36 -85.77 -49.24
N LEU A 592 47.65 -85.25 -50.24
CA LEU A 592 47.09 -86.06 -51.32
C LEU A 592 48.18 -86.60 -52.26
N GLU A 593 49.14 -85.77 -52.66
CA GLU A 593 50.25 -86.19 -53.54
C GLU A 593 51.12 -87.29 -52.88
N GLU A 594 51.36 -87.26 -51.56
CA GLU A 594 52.03 -88.36 -50.82
C GLU A 594 51.21 -89.67 -50.87
N ARG A 595 49.89 -89.58 -50.71
CA ARG A 595 48.98 -90.75 -50.75
C ARG A 595 48.92 -91.37 -52.15
N PHE A 596 48.90 -90.55 -53.21
CA PHE A 596 48.94 -91.05 -54.58
C PHE A 596 50.29 -91.68 -54.94
N GLN A 597 51.41 -91.10 -54.50
CA GLN A 597 52.74 -91.71 -54.65
C GLN A 597 52.81 -93.09 -53.97
N LYS A 598 52.27 -93.23 -52.76
CA LYS A 598 52.21 -94.53 -52.04
C LYS A 598 51.33 -95.60 -52.68
N LEU A 599 50.39 -95.22 -53.55
CA LEU A 599 49.44 -96.15 -54.19
C LEU A 599 49.79 -96.48 -55.65
N SER A 600 50.83 -95.88 -56.23
CA SER A 600 51.26 -96.08 -57.63
C SER A 600 50.19 -95.76 -58.71
N VAL A 601 49.13 -95.02 -58.33
CA VAL A 601 48.09 -94.55 -59.26
C VAL A 601 48.44 -93.13 -59.71
N PHE A 602 48.93 -93.00 -60.94
CA PHE A 602 49.30 -91.70 -61.51
C PHE A 602 48.03 -90.93 -61.92
N LEU A 603 47.73 -89.82 -61.24
CA LEU A 603 46.63 -88.94 -61.61
C LEU A 603 46.93 -88.29 -62.96
N MET A 604 46.14 -88.58 -64.01
CA MET A 604 46.30 -87.90 -65.31
C MET A 604 45.77 -86.47 -65.23
N LEU A 605 46.62 -85.55 -64.77
CA LEU A 605 46.41 -84.11 -64.89
C LEU A 605 46.28 -83.74 -66.39
N PRO A 606 45.21 -83.07 -66.82
CA PRO A 606 45.10 -82.56 -68.19
C PRO A 606 46.23 -81.59 -68.51
N ARG A 607 47.00 -81.89 -69.56
CA ARG A 607 48.11 -81.05 -70.03
C ARG A 607 47.57 -79.71 -70.53
N SER A 608 48.06 -78.60 -69.98
CA SER A 608 47.51 -77.26 -70.20
C SER A 608 47.56 -76.82 -71.67
N SER A 609 46.40 -76.69 -72.31
CA SER A 609 46.25 -76.05 -73.62
C SER A 609 46.01 -74.55 -73.42
N ALA A 610 47.04 -73.73 -73.68
CA ALA A 610 46.90 -72.28 -73.76
C ALA A 610 46.27 -71.84 -75.10
N SER A 611 45.87 -70.58 -75.18
CA SER A 611 45.11 -69.92 -76.28
C SER A 611 43.65 -70.37 -76.42
N SER A 612 42.72 -69.54 -76.90
CA SER A 612 42.85 -68.17 -77.43
C SER A 612 41.88 -67.18 -76.75
N ALA A 613 42.10 -65.87 -76.93
CA ALA A 613 41.37 -64.82 -76.22
C ALA A 613 40.11 -64.34 -76.95
N GLY A 614 39.05 -64.02 -76.19
CA GLY A 614 37.89 -63.25 -76.64
C GLY A 614 37.61 -62.11 -75.67
N SER A 615 37.99 -60.88 -76.04
CA SER A 615 38.08 -59.73 -75.11
C SER A 615 37.12 -58.60 -75.45
N SER A 616 36.12 -58.37 -74.61
CA SER A 616 35.55 -57.06 -74.25
C SER A 616 34.58 -57.22 -73.07
N HIS A 617 34.41 -56.28 -72.14
CA HIS A 617 34.98 -54.92 -72.02
C HIS A 617 35.26 -54.60 -70.53
N SER A 618 36.15 -53.64 -70.23
CA SER A 618 36.73 -53.47 -68.89
C SER A 618 36.48 -52.11 -68.23
N LYS A 619 36.36 -52.11 -66.90
CA LYS A 619 36.80 -51.04 -65.98
C LYS A 619 37.42 -51.68 -64.73
N SER A 620 38.23 -50.94 -63.98
CA SER A 620 39.39 -51.48 -63.24
C SER A 620 39.51 -51.01 -61.78
N LEU A 621 39.97 -51.93 -60.89
CA LEU A 621 40.92 -51.73 -59.75
C LEU A 621 40.62 -50.60 -58.72
N PRO A 622 41.39 -50.44 -57.61
CA PRO A 622 42.47 -51.24 -56.98
C PRO A 622 42.00 -51.98 -55.69
N TRP A 623 42.57 -53.11 -55.23
CA TRP A 623 43.92 -53.44 -54.68
C TRP A 623 43.94 -53.50 -53.13
N VAL A 624 44.57 -54.54 -52.56
CA VAL A 624 44.65 -54.82 -51.10
C VAL A 624 45.92 -54.23 -50.47
N LYS A 625 45.82 -53.68 -49.24
CA LYS A 625 47.01 -53.44 -48.41
C LYS A 625 46.80 -53.78 -46.93
N THR A 626 47.55 -54.77 -46.47
CA THR A 626 47.82 -55.01 -45.04
C THR A 626 48.64 -53.85 -44.47
N VAL A 627 48.30 -53.38 -43.28
CA VAL A 627 49.17 -52.54 -42.43
C VAL A 627 49.12 -53.12 -41.01
N ASN A 628 50.21 -52.98 -40.27
CA ASN A 628 50.46 -53.60 -38.97
C ASN A 628 50.89 -52.52 -37.96
N LEU A 629 51.02 -52.91 -36.68
CA LEU A 629 51.60 -52.18 -35.55
C LEU A 629 50.71 -51.15 -34.81
N ASN A 630 50.39 -51.53 -33.56
CA ASN A 630 50.64 -50.82 -32.29
C ASN A 630 50.46 -49.29 -32.21
N LEU A 631 49.74 -48.82 -31.17
CA LEU A 631 50.39 -48.29 -29.95
C LEU A 631 49.43 -48.20 -28.73
N ASP A 632 50.00 -47.85 -27.58
CA ASP A 632 49.40 -47.78 -26.24
C ASP A 632 48.18 -46.87 -26.09
N LEU A 633 47.39 -47.14 -25.03
CA LEU A 633 46.66 -46.10 -24.30
C LEU A 633 47.05 -46.15 -22.82
N SER A 634 47.60 -45.06 -22.29
CA SER A 634 47.94 -44.89 -20.88
C SER A 634 47.42 -43.56 -20.32
N ALA A 635 46.72 -43.66 -19.20
CA ALA A 635 46.42 -42.62 -18.21
C ALA A 635 45.57 -41.37 -18.56
N ALA A 636 44.78 -40.97 -17.54
CA ALA A 636 44.30 -39.63 -17.19
C ALA A 636 43.04 -38.99 -17.87
N TYR A 637 42.12 -38.60 -16.98
CA TYR A 637 41.20 -37.44 -16.93
C TYR A 637 41.38 -36.30 -17.97
N PRO A 638 40.31 -35.58 -18.43
CA PRO A 638 39.59 -34.64 -17.53
C PRO A 638 38.11 -34.25 -17.79
N THR A 639 37.52 -33.68 -16.72
CA THR A 639 36.58 -32.53 -16.60
C THR A 639 35.66 -32.07 -17.75
N ILE A 640 34.35 -32.23 -17.50
CA ILE A 640 33.23 -31.25 -17.66
C ILE A 640 33.42 -30.03 -18.59
N THR A 641 32.58 -29.92 -19.63
CA THR A 641 31.94 -28.65 -20.07
C THR A 641 30.54 -28.90 -20.65
N SER A 642 29.69 -27.87 -20.75
CA SER A 642 28.31 -27.92 -21.26
C SER A 642 27.97 -26.72 -22.18
N PRO A 643 26.93 -26.78 -23.04
CA PRO A 643 26.56 -25.65 -23.91
C PRO A 643 25.08 -25.18 -23.87
N LYS A 644 24.90 -23.86 -23.68
CA LYS A 644 24.02 -22.90 -24.42
C LYS A 644 22.48 -23.09 -24.40
N SER A 645 21.61 -22.13 -24.03
CA SER A 645 21.46 -20.67 -24.32
C SER A 645 20.94 -20.36 -25.75
N PRO A 646 20.06 -19.36 -25.99
CA PRO A 646 20.09 -17.95 -25.50
C PRO A 646 18.86 -17.62 -24.59
N SER A 647 18.24 -16.42 -24.44
CA SER A 647 18.29 -15.12 -25.15
C SER A 647 17.84 -13.88 -24.32
N SER A 648 17.95 -12.70 -24.96
CA SER A 648 17.71 -11.30 -24.51
C SER A 648 16.27 -10.80 -24.85
N PRO A 649 15.80 -9.55 -24.52
CA PRO A 649 16.58 -8.35 -24.16
C PRO A 649 16.05 -7.38 -23.06
N SER A 650 16.87 -6.35 -22.78
CA SER A 650 16.61 -4.95 -22.34
C SER A 650 15.28 -4.53 -21.67
N SER A 651 15.23 -3.59 -20.71
CA SER A 651 16.18 -2.49 -20.42
C SER A 651 16.24 -2.09 -18.94
N SER A 652 17.18 -1.20 -18.62
CA SER A 652 17.26 -0.48 -17.34
C SER A 652 16.08 0.45 -17.08
N ASP A 653 15.73 0.63 -15.81
CA ASP A 653 14.99 1.80 -15.34
C ASP A 653 15.63 2.32 -14.04
N SER A 654 15.66 3.63 -13.81
CA SER A 654 16.33 4.22 -12.63
C SER A 654 15.67 5.49 -12.12
N SER A 655 15.71 5.68 -10.80
CA SER A 655 14.92 6.68 -10.09
C SER A 655 15.45 8.11 -10.23
N SER A 656 14.55 9.06 -10.46
CA SER A 656 14.70 10.41 -9.88
C SER A 656 13.33 11.05 -9.61
N SER A 657 13.29 12.02 -8.69
CA SER A 657 12.08 12.74 -8.29
C SER A 657 12.11 14.19 -8.75
N LYS A 658 10.91 14.75 -8.89
CA LYS A 658 10.56 16.19 -8.99
C LYS A 658 11.67 17.17 -8.58
N LYS A 659 11.90 18.18 -9.42
CA LYS A 659 12.20 19.53 -8.91
C LYS A 659 11.34 20.56 -9.64
N THR A 660 10.67 21.40 -8.88
CA THR A 660 9.84 22.50 -9.37
C THR A 660 10.69 23.67 -9.85
N LYS A 661 10.14 24.40 -10.82
CA LYS A 661 10.15 25.87 -10.80
C LYS A 661 8.77 26.37 -11.23
#